data_AF-A0A918WF31-F1
#
_entry.id   AF-A0A918WF31-F1
#
_cell.length_a   1.000
_cell.length_b   1.000
_cell.length_c   1.000
_cell.angle_alpha   90.00
_cell.angle_beta   90.00
_cell.angle_gamma   90.00
#
_symmetry.space_group_name_H-M   'P 1'
#
loop_
_entity.id
_entity.type
_entity.pdbx_description
1 polymer ?
#
loop_
_entity_poly.entity_id
_entity_poly.type
_entity_poly.pdbx_seq_one_letter_code
_entity_poly.pdbx_strand_id
1 'polypeptide(L)'
;MKRTPSAYLAPLLLLLLSPLSLAKDPPAEAPPGVEIQRDLSFLSPDREEKLDLYQPENHTADERLPAVVIIHGGGWTSGDKNRMREYVTGTSLAKEGYLAISINYETRAGKRWPNNLHDCKNAVRWLRKNADTLGVDSDRIGVIGGSAGGHLALMVAYTGDHPKLSPTTPYPGISDKVSACVDMYGITNLLTRQYTEKDGTPNGKLKGHRLFKEEREEAPAKWRNASPVNYINAQTPPTLIFHGTEDATVDRDQSKELHALLQKTGVDSTLRMIEGADHAWPLQTKDFDLRGEMVAFFDKHLKKALVEKATSLRPANNSKKPNVLFISVDDLNDWEGALDGHPQAQTPHMDRLFQQGTLFTNAHCSQAVCTASRNSLLSGLHPSNSGWYSSTTSMRKSYEKVMGDHKMLPQHFRDNGYHTMAVGKVFHQGTSDYKERTKDFWDETGPKYKIPKELLERGDGYGGKHFYPFPKQGSQISRHYGKKYEDGNSLACGPLDRDDMPEGKMFDEIIAEWAVEQLEKEQSEPFFLAVGFVRPHAPFTAPREFFKPYENLEIKVPHIPADEMSDIPLMGKSIAHGRLPGGDHQAVINLSDTYWKEMVTSYLACVSFVDAQIGKVIEALEASPHRENTIIVLWSDHGQHLGEKKHWRKQSLWEESTRVPLFFKAPGTTSPATKSPQVVSLLDIYPTLVELCDLPQAPKLDGESLLPLLKDPSASRETPVLQSWYYGNYAVRSNDWRYIQYRDGSEELYDHRKDPGEHHNLAQDSRYTHIIAEHQKWIPKNGALPAGSDSWKGDKLDRRIEEWKENDSLPDWLK
;
A
#
# COMPACT_ATOMS: atom_id res chain seq x y z
N MET A 1 -9.40 48.53 -82.44
CA MET A 1 -10.60 48.68 -81.58
C MET A 1 -10.17 48.61 -80.11
N LYS A 2 -10.46 49.68 -79.35
CA LYS A 2 -10.64 49.89 -77.87
C LYS A 2 -9.83 49.00 -76.89
N ARG A 3 -8.82 49.52 -76.17
CA ARG A 3 -8.80 50.34 -74.90
C ARG A 3 -8.90 49.51 -73.59
N THR A 4 -7.85 49.60 -72.76
CA THR A 4 -7.75 49.41 -71.29
C THR A 4 -8.69 50.37 -70.50
N PRO A 5 -9.05 50.19 -69.18
CA PRO A 5 -8.11 50.29 -68.03
C PRO A 5 -8.45 49.63 -66.64
N SER A 6 -7.44 49.65 -65.75
CA SER A 6 -7.44 49.96 -64.29
C SER A 6 -8.10 49.07 -63.21
N ALA A 7 -7.23 48.57 -62.31
CA ALA A 7 -7.19 48.61 -60.84
C ALA A 7 -8.47 48.68 -59.97
N TYR A 8 -8.50 47.85 -58.91
CA TYR A 8 -8.88 48.27 -57.55
C TYR A 8 -7.95 47.65 -56.50
N LEU A 9 -7.58 48.51 -55.55
CA LEU A 9 -6.70 48.33 -54.40
C LEU A 9 -7.55 48.16 -53.12
N ALA A 10 -6.94 47.53 -52.10
CA ALA A 10 -7.11 47.70 -50.65
C ALA A 10 -8.23 46.91 -49.91
N PRO A 11 -8.05 46.61 -48.59
CA PRO A 11 -6.94 47.01 -47.71
C PRO A 11 -6.17 45.85 -47.03
N LEU A 12 -4.87 46.11 -46.86
CA LEU A 12 -4.00 45.52 -45.85
C LEU A 12 -4.57 45.92 -44.47
N LEU A 13 -5.16 44.98 -43.73
CA LEU A 13 -5.51 45.20 -42.33
C LEU A 13 -4.26 44.87 -41.50
N LEU A 14 -3.64 45.91 -40.94
CA LEU A 14 -2.71 45.79 -39.82
C LEU A 14 -3.42 45.02 -38.70
N LEU A 15 -3.11 43.73 -38.55
CA LEU A 15 -3.27 43.07 -37.27
C LEU A 15 -2.01 43.39 -36.47
N LEU A 16 -2.21 44.32 -35.54
CA LEU A 16 -1.31 44.68 -34.45
C LEU A 16 -0.56 43.43 -33.97
N LEU A 17 0.72 43.34 -34.34
CA LEU A 17 1.71 42.63 -33.56
C LEU A 17 1.67 43.29 -32.18
N SER A 18 0.92 42.71 -31.26
CA SER A 18 1.22 42.87 -29.84
C SER A 18 2.72 42.62 -29.68
N PRO A 19 3.45 43.49 -28.97
CA PRO A 19 4.89 43.37 -28.91
C PRO A 19 5.18 42.00 -28.32
N LEU A 20 5.84 41.13 -29.09
CA LEU A 20 6.73 40.15 -28.47
C LEU A 20 7.59 41.02 -27.57
N SER A 21 7.34 40.91 -26.26
CA SER A 21 8.23 41.47 -25.26
C SER A 21 9.61 40.96 -25.63
N LEU A 22 10.44 41.85 -26.19
CA LEU A 22 11.87 41.67 -26.27
C LEU A 22 12.26 41.41 -24.81
N ALA A 23 12.39 40.14 -24.45
CA ALA A 23 12.91 39.75 -23.18
C ALA A 23 14.25 40.47 -23.08
N LYS A 24 14.33 41.46 -22.18
CA LYS A 24 15.59 42.13 -21.89
C LYS A 24 16.61 41.04 -21.60
N ASP A 25 17.80 41.19 -22.17
CA ASP A 25 18.92 40.32 -21.80
C ASP A 25 19.00 40.25 -20.27
N PRO A 26 19.30 39.06 -19.70
CA PRO A 26 19.46 38.94 -18.27
C PRO A 26 20.49 39.96 -17.77
N PRO A 27 20.36 40.45 -16.52
CA PRO A 27 21.37 41.31 -15.92
C PRO A 27 22.77 40.69 -16.04
N ALA A 28 23.77 41.53 -16.34
CA ALA A 28 25.16 41.10 -16.41
C ALA A 28 25.68 40.62 -15.06
N GLU A 29 25.23 41.26 -13.97
CA GLU A 29 25.60 40.94 -12.59
C GLU A 29 24.55 40.05 -11.92
N ALA A 30 25.01 39.15 -11.06
CA ALA A 30 24.14 38.30 -10.24
C ALA A 30 23.38 39.15 -9.20
N PRO A 31 22.14 38.77 -8.82
CA PRO A 31 21.43 39.48 -7.77
C PRO A 31 22.09 39.18 -6.41
N PRO A 32 21.91 40.06 -5.40
CA PRO A 32 22.43 39.80 -4.05
C PRO A 32 22.02 38.42 -3.52
N GLY A 33 22.95 37.71 -2.88
CA GLY A 33 22.75 36.36 -2.36
C GLY A 33 22.96 35.22 -3.36
N VAL A 34 23.34 35.51 -4.61
CA VAL A 34 23.57 34.50 -5.65
C VAL A 34 24.90 34.75 -6.36
N GLU A 35 25.66 33.68 -6.59
CA GLU A 35 26.82 33.66 -7.48
C GLU A 35 26.48 32.91 -8.77
N ILE A 36 26.96 33.42 -9.92
CA ILE A 36 26.73 32.82 -11.23
C ILE A 36 28.08 32.59 -11.93
N GLN A 37 28.39 31.32 -12.24
CA GLN A 37 29.52 30.95 -13.09
C GLN A 37 29.01 30.61 -14.48
N ARG A 38 29.49 31.35 -15.49
CA ARG A 38 28.97 31.24 -16.86
C ARG A 38 29.83 30.35 -17.75
N ASP A 39 29.17 29.77 -18.74
CA ASP A 39 29.77 29.09 -19.89
C ASP A 39 30.70 27.91 -19.54
N LEU A 40 30.34 27.16 -18.50
CA LEU A 40 31.05 25.95 -18.11
C LEU A 40 30.84 24.82 -19.13
N SER A 41 31.89 24.05 -19.36
CA SER A 41 31.84 22.89 -20.26
C SER A 41 31.40 21.63 -19.48
N PHE A 42 30.39 20.94 -19.99
CA PHE A 42 29.85 19.71 -19.41
C PHE A 42 29.77 18.54 -20.40
N LEU A 43 30.27 18.77 -21.60
CA LEU A 43 30.34 17.80 -22.69
C LEU A 43 31.79 17.73 -23.20
N SER A 44 32.04 16.89 -24.20
CA SER A 44 33.35 16.79 -24.85
C SER A 44 33.84 18.15 -25.37
N PRO A 45 35.16 18.41 -25.42
CA PRO A 45 35.72 19.72 -25.77
C PRO A 45 35.30 20.30 -27.13
N ASP A 46 34.87 19.45 -28.07
CA ASP A 46 34.37 19.82 -29.39
C ASP A 46 32.91 20.33 -29.38
N ARG A 47 32.23 20.25 -28.24
CA ARG A 47 30.84 20.67 -28.06
C ARG A 47 30.77 22.15 -27.66
N GLU A 48 29.95 22.89 -28.40
CA GLU A 48 29.68 24.32 -28.19
C GLU A 48 28.67 24.55 -27.07
N GLU A 49 27.85 23.54 -26.76
CA GLU A 49 26.83 23.61 -25.72
C GLU A 49 27.47 23.73 -24.32
N LYS A 50 27.14 24.82 -23.62
CA LYS A 50 27.64 25.15 -22.28
C LYS A 50 26.52 25.15 -21.24
N LEU A 51 26.89 25.24 -19.98
CA LEU A 51 25.98 25.50 -18.86
C LEU A 51 26.38 26.74 -18.06
N ASP A 52 25.41 27.35 -17.41
CA ASP A 52 25.60 28.35 -16.36
C ASP A 52 25.24 27.72 -15.02
N LEU A 53 26.11 27.88 -14.02
CA LEU A 53 25.89 27.42 -12.65
C LEU A 53 25.45 28.60 -11.77
N TYR A 54 24.35 28.40 -11.05
CA TYR A 54 23.79 29.32 -10.06
C TYR A 54 23.92 28.68 -8.68
N GLN A 55 24.44 29.41 -7.70
CA GLN A 55 24.62 28.92 -6.32
C GLN A 55 24.41 30.05 -5.30
N PRO A 56 24.11 29.73 -4.02
CA PRO A 56 24.07 30.73 -2.96
C PRO A 56 25.40 31.48 -2.81
N GLU A 57 25.35 32.77 -2.49
CA GLU A 57 26.55 33.55 -2.16
C GLU A 57 27.20 33.01 -0.87
N ASN A 58 28.50 32.69 -0.93
CA ASN A 58 29.29 32.01 0.11
C ASN A 58 29.04 30.50 0.28
N HIS A 59 28.37 29.86 -0.68
CA HIS A 59 28.26 28.39 -0.70
C HIS A 59 29.65 27.73 -0.66
N THR A 60 29.81 26.73 0.20
CA THR A 60 31.04 25.95 0.29
C THR A 60 30.80 24.50 -0.10
N ALA A 61 31.83 23.82 -0.62
CA ALA A 61 31.71 22.42 -1.01
C ALA A 61 31.27 21.51 0.16
N ASP A 62 31.54 21.89 1.42
CA ASP A 62 31.15 21.13 2.60
C ASP A 62 29.62 21.11 2.82
N GLU A 63 28.91 22.12 2.29
CA GLU A 63 27.46 22.18 2.29
C GLU A 63 26.93 21.32 1.13
N ARG A 64 26.37 20.14 1.40
CA ARG A 64 25.79 19.28 0.35
C ARG A 64 24.35 19.72 0.04
N LEU A 65 24.20 20.58 -0.96
CA LEU A 65 22.91 21.11 -1.41
C LEU A 65 22.27 20.23 -2.50
N PRO A 66 20.93 20.12 -2.53
CA PRO A 66 20.23 19.55 -3.68
C PRO A 66 20.49 20.39 -4.94
N ALA A 67 20.41 19.74 -6.11
CA ALA A 67 20.65 20.40 -7.39
C ALA A 67 19.45 20.30 -8.34
N VAL A 68 19.32 21.27 -9.25
CA VAL A 68 18.27 21.27 -10.29
C VAL A 68 18.86 21.60 -11.66
N VAL A 69 18.52 20.79 -12.66
CA VAL A 69 18.84 21.05 -14.06
C VAL A 69 17.70 21.83 -14.72
N ILE A 70 18.02 22.98 -15.33
CA ILE A 70 17.08 23.88 -16.00
C ILE A 70 17.27 23.75 -17.52
N ILE A 71 16.20 23.40 -18.23
CA ILE A 71 16.22 23.14 -19.68
C ILE A 71 15.38 24.17 -20.43
N HIS A 72 16.03 24.88 -21.36
CA HIS A 72 15.38 25.95 -22.10
C HIS A 72 14.38 25.46 -23.17
N GLY A 73 13.35 26.28 -23.42
CA GLY A 73 12.40 26.07 -24.53
C GLY A 73 12.99 26.43 -25.90
N GLY A 74 12.13 26.62 -26.92
CA GLY A 74 12.55 27.02 -28.27
C GLY A 74 12.29 25.98 -29.38
N GLY A 75 11.32 25.08 -29.15
CA GLY A 75 10.87 24.12 -30.16
C GLY A 75 11.96 23.15 -30.63
N TRP A 76 12.94 22.85 -29.78
CA TRP A 76 14.14 22.05 -30.07
C TRP A 76 15.06 22.62 -31.17
N THR A 77 14.77 23.81 -31.68
CA THR A 77 15.47 24.41 -32.82
C THR A 77 16.28 25.65 -32.46
N SER A 78 16.00 26.22 -31.30
CA SER A 78 16.65 27.41 -30.76
C SER A 78 16.45 27.42 -29.25
N GLY A 79 16.95 28.47 -28.59
CA GLY A 79 16.92 28.58 -27.15
C GLY A 79 18.28 28.96 -26.61
N ASP A 80 18.30 29.47 -25.38
CA ASP A 80 19.56 29.69 -24.67
C ASP A 80 19.34 29.56 -23.16
N LYS A 81 20.35 29.03 -22.46
CA LYS A 81 20.43 28.90 -21.01
C LYS A 81 20.33 30.22 -20.24
N ASN A 82 20.61 31.35 -20.88
CA ASN A 82 20.64 32.66 -20.24
C ASN A 82 19.32 33.44 -20.33
N ARG A 83 18.29 32.89 -21.00
CA ARG A 83 17.00 33.56 -21.14
C ARG A 83 16.41 33.93 -19.77
N MET A 84 15.58 34.98 -19.75
CA MET A 84 15.06 35.56 -18.51
C MET A 84 14.33 34.54 -17.62
N ARG A 85 13.60 33.57 -18.19
CA ARG A 85 12.91 32.53 -17.41
C ARG A 85 13.92 31.64 -16.69
N GLU A 86 14.94 31.18 -17.39
CA GLU A 86 16.02 30.32 -16.91
C GLU A 86 16.83 31.05 -15.84
N TYR A 87 17.17 32.32 -16.09
CA TYR A 87 17.83 33.20 -15.12
C TYR A 87 17.00 33.36 -13.84
N VAL A 88 15.69 33.67 -13.95
CA VAL A 88 14.80 33.79 -12.80
C VAL A 88 14.66 32.46 -12.06
N THR A 89 14.59 31.34 -12.78
CA THR A 89 14.51 30.00 -12.18
C THR A 89 15.78 29.69 -11.38
N GLY A 90 16.96 29.87 -12.00
CA GLY A 90 18.25 29.60 -11.37
C GLY A 90 18.51 30.49 -10.17
N THR A 91 18.25 31.80 -10.28
CA THR A 91 18.41 32.73 -9.15
C THR A 91 17.40 32.51 -8.02
N SER A 92 16.16 32.12 -8.33
CA SER A 92 15.17 31.78 -7.30
C SER A 92 15.57 30.52 -6.55
N LEU A 93 16.02 29.47 -7.26
CA LEU A 93 16.49 28.23 -6.64
C LEU A 93 17.76 28.47 -5.79
N ALA A 94 18.72 29.25 -6.30
CA ALA A 94 19.93 29.58 -5.55
C ALA A 94 19.62 30.31 -4.23
N LYS A 95 18.68 31.27 -4.25
CA LYS A 95 18.23 31.97 -3.02
C LYS A 95 17.59 31.05 -2.00
N GLU A 96 17.03 29.93 -2.47
CA GLU A 96 16.40 28.92 -1.64
C GLU A 96 17.36 27.78 -1.30
N GLY A 97 18.67 27.91 -1.50
CA GLY A 97 19.64 26.88 -1.08
C GLY A 97 19.70 25.65 -2.00
N TYR A 98 19.57 25.86 -3.30
CA TYR A 98 19.88 24.86 -4.33
C TYR A 98 21.09 25.26 -5.15
N LEU A 99 21.83 24.28 -5.67
CA LEU A 99 22.61 24.50 -6.89
C LEU A 99 21.68 24.35 -8.08
N ALA A 100 21.75 25.27 -9.03
CA ALA A 100 21.00 25.13 -10.28
C ALA A 100 21.94 25.26 -11.47
N ILE A 101 21.78 24.38 -12.48
CA ILE A 101 22.49 24.52 -13.75
C ILE A 101 21.49 24.77 -14.88
N SER A 102 21.70 25.83 -15.64
CA SER A 102 20.94 26.09 -16.87
C SER A 102 21.81 25.72 -18.07
N ILE A 103 21.28 24.89 -18.97
CA ILE A 103 22.09 24.23 -20.01
C ILE A 103 21.62 24.60 -21.42
N ASN A 104 22.58 24.71 -22.35
CA ASN A 104 22.34 24.60 -23.78
C ASN A 104 22.37 23.12 -24.19
N TYR A 105 21.64 22.77 -25.26
CA TYR A 105 21.61 21.41 -25.83
C TYR A 105 21.61 21.46 -27.37
N GLU A 106 21.89 20.32 -28.03
CA GLU A 106 21.94 20.22 -29.49
C GLU A 106 20.62 20.63 -30.17
N THR A 107 20.66 21.68 -30.99
CA THR A 107 19.49 22.23 -31.71
C THR A 107 19.62 22.15 -33.23
N ARG A 108 20.77 21.70 -33.77
CA ARG A 108 21.05 21.69 -35.21
C ARG A 108 20.21 20.62 -35.92
N ALA A 109 19.62 21.01 -37.05
CA ALA A 109 18.80 20.11 -37.85
C ALA A 109 19.58 18.84 -38.24
N GLY A 110 18.93 17.68 -38.11
CA GLY A 110 19.55 16.38 -38.38
C GLY A 110 20.42 15.81 -37.26
N LYS A 111 20.80 16.61 -36.25
CA LYS A 111 21.59 16.16 -35.09
C LYS A 111 20.81 16.12 -33.77
N ARG A 112 19.62 16.70 -33.69
CA ARG A 112 18.82 16.85 -32.44
C ARG A 112 18.60 15.55 -31.69
N TRP A 113 17.80 14.61 -32.21
CA TRP A 113 17.38 13.43 -31.45
C TRP A 113 18.26 12.20 -31.73
N PRO A 114 18.74 11.47 -30.70
CA PRO A 114 18.56 11.71 -29.26
C PRO A 114 19.67 12.57 -28.61
N ASN A 115 20.54 13.23 -29.38
CA ASN A 115 21.67 13.99 -28.83
C ASN A 115 21.26 15.11 -27.85
N ASN A 116 20.13 15.79 -28.09
CA ASN A 116 19.61 16.79 -27.16
C ASN A 116 19.19 16.19 -25.81
N LEU A 117 18.54 15.03 -25.82
CA LEU A 117 18.27 14.25 -24.60
C LEU A 117 19.57 13.80 -23.93
N HIS A 118 20.55 13.33 -24.71
CA HIS A 118 21.85 12.92 -24.20
C HIS A 118 22.60 14.09 -23.55
N ASP A 119 22.54 15.29 -24.12
CA ASP A 119 23.12 16.49 -23.52
C ASP A 119 22.44 16.78 -22.17
N CYS A 120 21.10 16.79 -22.12
CA CYS A 120 20.37 17.00 -20.88
C CYS A 120 20.71 15.95 -19.80
N LYS A 121 20.81 14.67 -20.17
CA LYS A 121 21.24 13.58 -19.26
C LYS A 121 22.70 13.75 -18.83
N ASN A 122 23.57 14.19 -19.72
CA ASN A 122 24.97 14.46 -19.38
C ASN A 122 25.12 15.65 -18.42
N ALA A 123 24.19 16.60 -18.39
CA ALA A 123 24.16 17.64 -17.37
C ALA A 123 23.91 17.08 -15.96
N VAL A 124 22.98 16.12 -15.82
CA VAL A 124 22.75 15.38 -14.56
C VAL A 124 24.01 14.62 -14.14
N ARG A 125 24.65 13.94 -15.11
CA ARG A 125 25.89 13.18 -14.86
C ARG A 125 27.07 14.09 -14.53
N TRP A 126 27.13 15.28 -15.10
CA TRP A 126 28.13 16.31 -14.78
C TRP A 126 27.97 16.79 -13.34
N LEU A 127 26.74 17.05 -12.88
CA LEU A 127 26.48 17.38 -11.47
C LEU A 127 26.99 16.27 -10.55
N ARG A 128 26.66 15.00 -10.84
CA ARG A 128 27.16 13.86 -10.06
C ARG A 128 28.67 13.72 -10.09
N LYS A 129 29.29 13.91 -11.27
CA LYS A 129 30.74 13.81 -11.44
C LYS A 129 31.48 14.87 -10.63
N ASN A 130 30.90 16.06 -10.51
CA ASN A 130 31.49 17.21 -9.82
C ASN A 130 30.89 17.42 -8.43
N ALA A 131 30.13 16.44 -7.90
CA ALA A 131 29.35 16.61 -6.69
C ALA A 131 30.21 17.02 -5.49
N ASP A 132 31.38 16.40 -5.36
CA ASP A 132 32.28 16.70 -4.24
C ASP A 132 32.85 18.12 -4.30
N THR A 133 33.20 18.59 -5.50
CA THR A 133 33.78 19.93 -5.71
C THR A 133 32.73 21.03 -5.59
N LEU A 134 31.50 20.75 -6.05
CA LEU A 134 30.42 21.73 -6.08
C LEU A 134 29.57 21.73 -4.82
N GLY A 135 29.75 20.78 -3.90
CA GLY A 135 28.83 20.63 -2.77
C GLY A 135 27.44 20.18 -3.21
N VAL A 136 27.33 19.32 -4.22
CA VAL A 136 26.03 18.76 -4.66
C VAL A 136 25.77 17.45 -3.93
N ASP A 137 24.54 17.27 -3.47
CA ASP A 137 24.04 15.97 -3.10
C ASP A 137 23.60 15.18 -4.36
N SER A 138 24.39 14.16 -4.73
CA SER A 138 24.23 13.40 -5.97
C SER A 138 22.92 12.60 -6.06
N ASP A 139 22.25 12.39 -4.93
CA ASP A 139 20.99 11.64 -4.85
C ASP A 139 19.77 12.57 -4.89
N ARG A 140 19.98 13.90 -4.77
CA ARG A 140 18.93 14.92 -4.69
C ARG A 140 19.03 15.88 -5.87
N ILE A 141 18.87 15.34 -7.08
CA ILE A 141 18.89 16.11 -8.33
C ILE A 141 17.50 16.15 -8.95
N GLY A 142 16.94 17.34 -9.16
CA GLY A 142 15.70 17.55 -9.93
C GLY A 142 15.95 18.08 -11.34
N VAL A 143 14.87 18.17 -12.12
CA VAL A 143 14.88 18.78 -13.45
C VAL A 143 13.64 19.65 -13.65
N ILE A 144 13.82 20.79 -14.33
CA ILE A 144 12.74 21.67 -14.77
C ILE A 144 12.95 22.11 -16.21
N GLY A 145 11.87 22.22 -16.97
CA GLY A 145 11.91 22.84 -18.29
C GLY A 145 10.55 23.31 -18.72
N GLY A 146 10.49 24.03 -19.84
CA GLY A 146 9.21 24.33 -20.45
C GLY A 146 9.18 24.38 -21.97
N SER A 147 8.00 24.18 -22.54
CA SER A 147 7.81 23.94 -23.97
C SER A 147 8.67 22.73 -24.40
N ALA A 148 9.52 22.88 -25.42
CA ALA A 148 10.50 21.86 -25.82
C ALA A 148 11.43 21.42 -24.68
N GLY A 149 11.77 22.32 -23.75
CA GLY A 149 12.55 21.99 -22.56
C GLY A 149 11.76 21.18 -21.53
N GLY A 150 10.43 21.37 -21.46
CA GLY A 150 9.55 20.58 -20.59
C GLY A 150 9.42 19.14 -21.09
N HIS A 151 9.30 18.98 -22.42
CA HIS A 151 9.44 17.66 -23.06
C HIS A 151 10.77 16.98 -22.72
N LEU A 152 11.90 17.69 -22.83
CA LEU A 152 13.22 17.12 -22.49
C LEU A 152 13.36 16.84 -20.99
N ALA A 153 12.80 17.68 -20.10
CA ALA A 153 12.79 17.45 -18.66
C ALA A 153 12.03 16.15 -18.31
N LEU A 154 10.84 15.95 -18.90
CA LEU A 154 10.08 14.71 -18.76
C LEU A 154 10.84 13.50 -19.32
N MET A 155 11.48 13.63 -20.49
CA MET A 155 12.30 12.55 -21.04
C MET A 155 13.48 12.20 -20.13
N VAL A 156 14.18 13.19 -19.56
CA VAL A 156 15.26 12.96 -18.58
C VAL A 156 14.71 12.21 -17.38
N ALA A 157 13.62 12.70 -16.80
CA ALA A 157 13.01 12.11 -15.60
C ALA A 157 12.56 10.67 -15.81
N TYR A 158 11.88 10.38 -16.92
CA TYR A 158 11.17 9.11 -17.08
C TYR A 158 12.04 8.03 -17.72
N THR A 159 13.22 8.39 -18.21
CA THR A 159 14.16 7.45 -18.84
C THR A 159 15.47 7.34 -18.08
N GLY A 160 15.50 7.66 -16.79
CA GLY A 160 16.71 7.58 -15.97
C GLY A 160 17.38 6.20 -16.04
N ASP A 161 18.65 6.16 -16.42
CA ASP A 161 19.45 4.96 -16.69
C ASP A 161 18.88 4.00 -17.74
N HIS A 162 18.01 4.50 -18.64
CA HIS A 162 17.40 3.68 -19.66
C HIS A 162 18.45 3.14 -20.66
N PRO A 163 18.51 1.82 -20.90
CA PRO A 163 19.62 1.15 -21.58
C PRO A 163 19.88 1.61 -23.02
N LYS A 164 18.89 2.22 -23.68
CA LYS A 164 18.98 2.71 -25.06
C LYS A 164 18.96 4.23 -25.20
N LEU A 165 18.64 4.96 -24.13
CA LEU A 165 18.42 6.42 -24.17
C LEU A 165 19.36 7.18 -23.23
N SER A 166 20.12 6.46 -22.41
CA SER A 166 21.20 7.02 -21.62
C SER A 166 22.50 7.06 -22.42
N PRO A 167 23.20 8.21 -22.47
CA PRO A 167 24.49 8.31 -23.13
C PRO A 167 25.55 7.52 -22.35
N THR A 168 26.55 6.96 -23.03
CA THR A 168 27.70 6.33 -22.35
C THR A 168 28.80 7.36 -22.02
N THR A 169 29.08 8.27 -22.95
CA THR A 169 30.10 9.33 -22.82
C THR A 169 29.49 10.70 -22.56
N PRO A 170 30.22 11.64 -21.93
CA PRO A 170 31.62 11.51 -21.47
C PRO A 170 31.77 10.94 -20.05
N TYR A 171 30.68 10.53 -19.39
CA TYR A 171 30.67 10.14 -17.97
C TYR A 171 30.34 8.65 -17.72
N PRO A 172 31.08 7.68 -18.31
CA PRO A 172 30.72 6.27 -18.27
C PRO A 172 30.48 5.76 -16.84
N GLY A 173 29.41 4.99 -16.66
CA GLY A 173 29.02 4.43 -15.36
C GLY A 173 28.35 5.40 -14.39
N ILE A 174 28.27 6.69 -14.69
CA ILE A 174 27.55 7.67 -13.86
C ILE A 174 26.07 7.71 -14.26
N SER A 175 25.18 7.53 -13.27
CA SER A 175 23.73 7.54 -13.45
C SER A 175 23.20 8.90 -13.95
N ASP A 176 22.14 8.89 -14.75
CA ASP A 176 21.41 10.09 -15.20
C ASP A 176 19.99 10.22 -14.63
N LYS A 177 19.64 9.41 -13.62
CA LYS A 177 18.36 9.51 -12.89
C LYS A 177 18.20 10.86 -12.19
N VAL A 178 16.97 11.33 -12.08
CA VAL A 178 16.60 12.50 -11.26
C VAL A 178 15.48 12.11 -10.30
N SER A 179 15.34 12.86 -9.22
CA SER A 179 14.46 12.54 -8.09
C SER A 179 13.16 13.36 -8.09
N ALA A 180 13.06 14.38 -8.95
CA ALA A 180 11.85 15.20 -9.12
C ALA A 180 11.84 15.89 -10.49
N CYS A 181 10.65 16.12 -11.06
CA CYS A 181 10.46 16.79 -12.34
C CYS A 181 9.45 17.94 -12.24
N VAL A 182 9.75 19.09 -12.84
CA VAL A 182 8.77 20.16 -13.08
C VAL A 182 8.63 20.37 -14.59
N ASP A 183 7.44 20.08 -15.11
CA ASP A 183 7.06 20.33 -16.50
C ASP A 183 6.26 21.62 -16.61
N MET A 184 6.71 22.55 -17.45
CA MET A 184 5.96 23.74 -17.84
C MET A 184 5.51 23.61 -19.30
N TYR A 185 4.23 23.31 -19.51
CA TYR A 185 3.58 23.25 -20.84
C TYR A 185 4.39 22.46 -21.87
N GLY A 186 4.95 21.32 -21.44
CA GLY A 186 5.72 20.42 -22.28
C GLY A 186 4.84 19.51 -23.13
N ILE A 187 5.45 18.98 -24.20
CA ILE A 187 4.79 18.00 -25.06
C ILE A 187 5.04 16.64 -24.44
N THR A 188 3.97 15.91 -24.12
CA THR A 188 4.04 14.65 -23.35
C THR A 188 3.85 13.43 -24.26
N ASN A 189 3.16 13.60 -25.38
CA ASN A 189 2.88 12.55 -26.34
C ASN A 189 2.89 13.05 -27.79
N LEU A 190 3.96 12.77 -28.53
CA LEU A 190 4.11 13.17 -29.93
C LEU A 190 3.09 12.46 -30.85
N LEU A 191 2.61 11.27 -30.48
CA LEU A 191 1.67 10.49 -31.29
C LEU A 191 0.26 11.06 -31.27
N THR A 192 -0.14 11.69 -30.16
CA THR A 192 -1.49 12.24 -29.97
C THR A 192 -1.52 13.77 -30.06
N ARG A 193 -0.38 14.43 -30.22
CA ARG A 193 -0.31 15.90 -30.34
C ARG A 193 -1.22 16.45 -31.45
N GLN A 194 -2.00 17.48 -31.10
CA GLN A 194 -2.94 18.15 -32.00
C GLN A 194 -2.60 19.64 -32.25
N TYR A 195 -3.24 20.20 -33.27
CA TYR A 195 -3.41 21.64 -33.41
C TYR A 195 -4.46 22.12 -32.40
N THR A 196 -4.26 23.33 -31.93
CA THR A 196 -5.07 24.01 -30.93
C THR A 196 -5.59 25.31 -31.52
N GLU A 197 -6.83 25.64 -31.22
CA GLU A 197 -7.43 26.93 -31.52
C GLU A 197 -6.82 28.04 -30.62
N LYS A 198 -7.20 29.29 -30.88
CA LYS A 198 -6.66 30.45 -30.12
C LYS A 198 -6.97 30.44 -28.63
N ASP A 199 -8.03 29.74 -28.23
CA ASP A 199 -8.49 29.57 -26.85
C ASP A 199 -7.87 28.33 -26.16
N GLY A 200 -6.84 27.74 -26.78
CA GLY A 200 -6.16 26.53 -26.29
C GLY A 200 -6.93 25.23 -26.51
N THR A 201 -8.09 25.26 -27.18
CA THR A 201 -8.90 24.05 -27.41
C THR A 201 -8.31 23.19 -28.54
N PRO A 202 -8.08 21.88 -28.33
CA PRO A 202 -7.61 20.98 -29.40
C PRO A 202 -8.67 20.81 -30.49
N ASN A 203 -8.27 20.87 -31.76
CA ASN A 203 -9.21 20.87 -32.89
C ASN A 203 -9.34 19.53 -33.63
N GLY A 204 -8.81 18.44 -33.06
CA GLY A 204 -8.88 17.10 -33.65
C GLY A 204 -7.82 16.83 -34.73
N LYS A 205 -7.10 17.84 -35.25
CA LYS A 205 -6.10 17.65 -36.29
C LYS A 205 -4.73 17.39 -35.68
N LEU A 206 -4.12 16.28 -36.06
CA LEU A 206 -2.78 15.91 -35.59
C LEU A 206 -1.72 16.91 -36.06
N LYS A 207 -0.78 17.24 -35.18
CA LYS A 207 0.27 18.24 -35.39
C LYS A 207 1.65 17.60 -35.37
N GLY A 208 2.49 18.01 -36.31
CA GLY A 208 3.88 17.57 -36.42
C GLY A 208 4.80 18.08 -35.31
N HIS A 209 6.09 17.77 -35.42
CA HIS A 209 7.13 18.26 -34.52
C HIS A 209 8.40 18.68 -35.29
N ARG A 210 9.35 19.28 -34.58
CA ARG A 210 10.66 19.69 -35.15
C ARG A 210 11.84 18.89 -34.58
N LEU A 211 11.57 17.83 -33.81
CA LEU A 211 12.57 17.06 -33.08
C LEU A 211 13.45 16.22 -34.03
N PHE A 212 12.86 15.61 -35.05
CA PHE A 212 13.54 14.91 -36.15
C PHE A 212 12.68 15.00 -37.43
N LYS A 213 13.21 14.54 -38.57
CA LYS A 213 12.60 14.75 -39.90
C LYS A 213 11.53 13.72 -40.24
N GLU A 214 11.71 12.48 -39.81
CA GLU A 214 10.83 11.37 -40.17
C GLU A 214 9.42 11.60 -39.63
N GLU A 215 8.43 11.48 -40.52
CA GLU A 215 7.02 11.65 -40.16
C GLU A 215 6.50 10.46 -39.34
N ARG A 216 5.33 10.64 -38.73
CA ARG A 216 4.77 9.66 -37.79
C ARG A 216 4.55 8.30 -38.41
N GLU A 217 4.09 8.29 -39.66
CA GLU A 217 3.80 7.09 -40.45
C GLU A 217 5.11 6.40 -40.90
N GLU A 218 6.18 7.17 -41.10
CA GLU A 218 7.48 6.67 -41.56
C GLU A 218 8.29 6.03 -40.42
N ALA A 219 8.23 6.60 -39.21
CA ALA A 219 9.03 6.16 -38.07
C ALA A 219 8.21 6.11 -36.75
N PRO A 220 7.11 5.34 -36.67
CA PRO A 220 6.21 5.35 -35.51
C PRO A 220 6.89 4.93 -34.20
N ALA A 221 7.88 4.03 -34.27
CA ALA A 221 8.69 3.65 -33.11
C ALA A 221 9.55 4.82 -32.60
N LYS A 222 10.08 5.65 -33.49
CA LYS A 222 10.89 6.84 -33.12
C LYS A 222 10.03 7.90 -32.43
N TRP A 223 8.82 8.13 -32.94
CA TRP A 223 7.81 8.99 -32.32
C TRP A 223 7.40 8.47 -30.94
N ARG A 224 7.10 7.17 -30.82
CA ARG A 224 6.79 6.53 -29.54
C ARG A 224 7.94 6.68 -28.55
N ASN A 225 9.17 6.42 -28.98
CA ASN A 225 10.34 6.48 -28.12
C ASN A 225 10.67 7.90 -27.65
N ALA A 226 10.20 8.92 -28.36
CA ALA A 226 10.34 10.33 -28.00
C ALA A 226 9.11 10.89 -27.26
N SER A 227 8.14 10.06 -26.86
CA SER A 227 7.00 10.47 -26.03
C SER A 227 7.22 10.03 -24.57
N PRO A 228 7.39 10.98 -23.62
CA PRO A 228 7.59 10.66 -22.21
C PRO A 228 6.54 9.72 -21.61
N VAL A 229 5.27 9.86 -21.99
CA VAL A 229 4.17 9.04 -21.42
C VAL A 229 4.35 7.54 -21.55
N ASN A 230 5.15 7.07 -22.52
CA ASN A 230 5.41 5.65 -22.74
C ASN A 230 6.41 5.04 -21.75
N TYR A 231 7.03 5.85 -20.90
CA TYR A 231 8.02 5.42 -19.92
C TYR A 231 7.49 5.51 -18.48
N ILE A 232 6.24 5.94 -18.29
CA ILE A 232 5.62 6.04 -16.97
C ILE A 232 5.47 4.64 -16.36
N ASN A 233 5.97 4.50 -15.15
CA ASN A 233 5.91 3.32 -14.30
C ASN A 233 6.02 3.75 -12.83
N ALA A 234 5.91 2.82 -11.88
CA ALA A 234 5.94 3.13 -10.45
C ALA A 234 7.25 3.76 -9.95
N GLN A 235 8.36 3.67 -10.70
CA GLN A 235 9.65 4.30 -10.39
C GLN A 235 9.81 5.69 -11.03
N THR A 236 8.78 6.19 -11.71
CA THR A 236 8.79 7.53 -12.31
C THR A 236 8.89 8.59 -11.21
N PRO A 237 9.81 9.57 -11.32
CA PRO A 237 9.94 10.62 -10.32
C PRO A 237 8.65 11.43 -10.17
N PRO A 238 8.37 11.99 -8.97
CA PRO A 238 7.28 12.93 -8.78
C PRO A 238 7.32 14.07 -9.79
N THR A 239 6.15 14.50 -10.27
CA THR A 239 6.05 15.50 -11.34
C THR A 239 5.04 16.61 -11.04
N LEU A 240 5.51 17.85 -10.96
CA LEU A 240 4.66 19.04 -10.97
C LEU A 240 4.47 19.51 -12.42
N ILE A 241 3.22 19.71 -12.83
CA ILE A 241 2.85 20.08 -14.20
C ILE A 241 2.15 21.43 -14.16
N PHE A 242 2.71 22.41 -14.85
CA PHE A 242 2.06 23.70 -15.10
C PHE A 242 1.62 23.80 -16.55
N HIS A 243 0.38 24.22 -16.81
CA HIS A 243 -0.13 24.39 -18.17
C HIS A 243 -1.11 25.56 -18.26
N GLY A 244 -1.01 26.40 -19.30
CA GLY A 244 -1.92 27.53 -19.50
C GLY A 244 -3.25 27.13 -20.14
N THR A 245 -4.39 27.68 -19.70
CA THR A 245 -5.69 27.30 -20.28
C THR A 245 -5.85 27.77 -21.73
N GLU A 246 -5.13 28.81 -22.16
CA GLU A 246 -5.15 29.38 -23.52
C GLU A 246 -3.91 29.01 -24.36
N ASP A 247 -3.22 27.91 -24.05
CA ASP A 247 -2.04 27.46 -24.80
C ASP A 247 -2.40 27.03 -26.24
N ALA A 248 -2.18 27.92 -27.19
CA ALA A 248 -2.40 27.67 -28.62
C ALA A 248 -1.23 26.94 -29.31
N THR A 249 -0.26 26.39 -28.57
CA THR A 249 0.92 25.71 -29.12
C THR A 249 0.99 24.24 -28.73
N VAL A 250 0.73 23.94 -27.46
CA VAL A 250 0.69 22.60 -26.88
C VAL A 250 -0.72 22.34 -26.38
N ASP A 251 -1.25 21.20 -26.77
CA ASP A 251 -2.56 20.73 -26.35
C ASP A 251 -2.59 20.51 -24.83
N ARG A 252 -3.44 21.26 -24.11
CA ARG A 252 -3.63 21.13 -22.66
C ARG A 252 -4.11 19.76 -22.21
N ASP A 253 -4.79 19.01 -23.07
CA ASP A 253 -5.23 17.65 -22.77
C ASP A 253 -4.04 16.68 -22.70
N GLN A 254 -2.86 17.01 -23.25
CA GLN A 254 -1.64 16.23 -23.02
C GLN A 254 -1.14 16.31 -21.58
N SER A 255 -1.28 17.46 -20.89
CA SER A 255 -0.94 17.56 -19.47
C SER A 255 -1.97 16.87 -18.59
N LYS A 256 -3.25 16.85 -19.00
CA LYS A 256 -4.29 16.04 -18.35
C LYS A 256 -4.03 14.54 -18.53
N GLU A 257 -3.70 14.09 -19.75
CA GLU A 257 -3.31 12.71 -20.06
C GLU A 257 -2.11 12.29 -19.20
N LEU A 258 -1.06 13.12 -19.18
CA LEU A 258 0.12 12.87 -18.37
C LEU A 258 -0.24 12.73 -16.88
N HIS A 259 -0.98 13.68 -16.32
CA HIS A 259 -1.38 13.64 -14.91
C HIS A 259 -2.23 12.40 -14.61
N ALA A 260 -3.19 12.05 -15.47
CA ALA A 260 -4.02 10.86 -15.32
C ALA A 260 -3.19 9.56 -15.35
N LEU A 261 -2.19 9.47 -16.23
CA LEU A 261 -1.28 8.32 -16.30
C LEU A 261 -0.38 8.21 -15.07
N LEU A 262 0.12 9.33 -14.55
CA LEU A 262 0.90 9.37 -13.30
C LEU A 262 0.04 8.94 -12.11
N GLN A 263 -1.18 9.48 -11.97
CA GLN A 263 -2.13 9.09 -10.93
C GLN A 263 -2.48 7.60 -11.02
N LYS A 264 -2.75 7.09 -12.23
CA LYS A 264 -3.05 5.66 -12.47
C LYS A 264 -1.90 4.74 -12.07
N THR A 265 -0.65 5.22 -12.10
CA THR A 265 0.55 4.45 -11.75
C THR A 265 1.05 4.72 -10.32
N GLY A 266 0.31 5.52 -9.53
CA GLY A 266 0.66 5.83 -8.14
C GLY A 266 1.81 6.82 -7.98
N VAL A 267 2.18 7.53 -9.05
CA VAL A 267 3.27 8.53 -9.03
C VAL A 267 2.72 9.86 -8.53
N ASP A 268 3.36 10.43 -7.50
CA ASP A 268 3.00 11.75 -6.98
C ASP A 268 3.08 12.80 -8.10
N SER A 269 1.95 13.43 -8.36
CA SER A 269 1.85 14.42 -9.42
C SER A 269 0.81 15.46 -9.09
N THR A 270 1.09 16.70 -9.49
CA THR A 270 0.16 17.82 -9.33
C THR A 270 0.02 18.51 -10.67
N LEU A 271 -1.22 18.70 -11.14
CA LEU A 271 -1.53 19.49 -12.32
C LEU A 271 -2.09 20.85 -11.92
N ARG A 272 -1.42 21.91 -12.38
CA ARG A 272 -1.84 23.30 -12.20
C ARG A 272 -2.15 23.92 -13.56
N MET A 273 -3.44 24.07 -13.80
CA MET A 273 -3.96 24.84 -14.93
C MET A 273 -3.93 26.33 -14.57
N ILE A 274 -3.26 27.14 -15.39
CA ILE A 274 -3.12 28.58 -15.18
C ILE A 274 -4.12 29.29 -16.08
N GLU A 275 -5.16 29.84 -15.47
CA GLU A 275 -6.26 30.47 -16.20
C GLU A 275 -5.79 31.67 -17.03
N GLY A 276 -6.19 31.73 -18.29
CA GLY A 276 -5.85 32.80 -19.24
C GLY A 276 -4.38 32.83 -19.70
N ALA A 277 -3.54 31.91 -19.24
CA ALA A 277 -2.13 31.89 -19.67
C ALA A 277 -1.99 31.22 -21.05
N ASP A 278 -1.22 31.86 -21.93
CA ASP A 278 -0.91 31.39 -23.27
C ASP A 278 0.29 30.40 -23.28
N HIS A 279 1.07 30.33 -24.37
CA HIS A 279 2.28 29.51 -24.42
C HIS A 279 3.53 30.32 -24.11
N ALA A 280 4.51 29.67 -23.44
CA ALA A 280 5.86 30.21 -23.21
C ALA A 280 5.93 31.45 -22.30
N TRP A 281 5.17 31.42 -21.21
CA TRP A 281 5.21 32.44 -20.14
C TRP A 281 6.28 32.14 -19.05
N PRO A 282 6.76 33.17 -18.33
CA PRO A 282 7.71 33.03 -17.23
C PRO A 282 7.02 32.56 -15.93
N LEU A 283 7.78 31.99 -14.97
CA LEU A 283 7.26 31.56 -13.66
C LEU A 283 6.57 32.68 -12.86
N GLN A 284 6.84 33.94 -13.17
CA GLN A 284 6.23 35.09 -12.53
C GLN A 284 5.75 36.08 -13.60
N THR A 285 4.48 36.46 -13.52
CA THR A 285 3.87 37.54 -14.28
C THR A 285 3.26 38.57 -13.32
N LYS A 286 2.54 39.56 -13.85
CA LYS A 286 1.74 40.48 -13.01
C LYS A 286 0.52 39.78 -12.38
N ASP A 287 0.05 38.69 -12.98
CA ASP A 287 -1.21 38.03 -12.64
C ASP A 287 -1.00 36.82 -11.72
N PHE A 288 0.20 36.22 -11.74
CA PHE A 288 0.55 35.07 -10.91
C PHE A 288 2.06 34.96 -10.62
N ASP A 289 2.41 34.26 -9.55
CA ASP A 289 3.79 33.92 -9.19
C ASP A 289 3.89 32.46 -8.75
N LEU A 290 4.47 31.62 -9.60
CA LEU A 290 4.57 30.17 -9.42
C LEU A 290 5.94 29.75 -8.85
N ARG A 291 6.83 30.70 -8.54
CA ARG A 291 8.16 30.40 -7.99
C ARG A 291 8.03 29.69 -6.63
N GLY A 292 7.12 30.16 -5.79
CA GLY A 292 6.83 29.53 -4.50
C GLY A 292 6.32 28.09 -4.65
N GLU A 293 5.43 27.83 -5.60
CA GLU A 293 4.91 26.47 -5.86
C GLU A 293 6.00 25.53 -6.38
N MET A 294 6.85 26.03 -7.29
CA MET A 294 8.01 25.28 -7.80
C MET A 294 9.01 24.96 -6.67
N VAL A 295 9.38 25.95 -5.85
CA VAL A 295 10.31 25.76 -4.73
C VAL A 295 9.71 24.81 -3.70
N ALA A 296 8.45 24.96 -3.33
CA ALA A 296 7.78 24.07 -2.38
C ALA A 296 7.77 22.62 -2.86
N PHE A 297 7.55 22.41 -4.16
CA PHE A 297 7.63 21.08 -4.76
C PHE A 297 9.04 20.50 -4.70
N PHE A 298 10.06 21.26 -5.11
CA PHE A 298 11.43 20.78 -4.97
C PHE A 298 11.83 20.58 -3.51
N ASP A 299 11.37 21.41 -2.59
CA ASP A 299 11.66 21.26 -1.16
C ASP A 299 11.06 19.95 -0.63
N LYS A 300 9.82 19.65 -1.01
CA LYS A 300 9.13 18.39 -0.68
C LYS A 300 9.89 17.17 -1.18
N HIS A 301 10.56 17.24 -2.33
CA HIS A 301 11.12 16.07 -3.00
C HIS A 301 12.65 15.97 -2.97
N LEU A 302 13.37 17.09 -2.82
CA LEU A 302 14.83 17.19 -2.87
C LEU A 302 15.44 17.74 -1.57
N LYS A 303 14.67 18.48 -0.75
CA LYS A 303 15.11 18.88 0.60
C LYS A 303 14.50 18.03 1.71
N LYS A 304 13.96 16.84 1.39
CA LYS A 304 13.70 15.84 2.43
C LYS A 304 14.92 15.75 3.35
N ALA A 305 14.62 15.85 4.63
CA ALA A 305 15.26 16.76 5.55
C ALA A 305 16.78 16.62 5.69
N LEU A 306 17.39 17.74 6.07
CA LEU A 306 18.61 17.86 6.90
C LEU A 306 18.53 17.07 8.25
N VAL A 307 17.75 16.00 8.33
CA VAL A 307 17.59 15.12 9.50
C VAL A 307 18.34 13.79 9.34
N GLU A 308 18.75 13.40 8.13
CA GLU A 308 19.43 12.09 7.94
C GLU A 308 20.98 12.12 7.91
N LYS A 309 21.64 13.29 8.00
CA LYS A 309 23.13 13.36 7.98
C LYS A 309 23.82 14.14 9.12
N ALA A 310 23.06 14.77 10.02
CA ALA A 310 23.61 15.38 11.25
C ALA A 310 23.63 14.43 12.46
N THR A 311 23.22 13.16 12.30
CA THR A 311 23.23 12.13 13.34
C THR A 311 24.49 11.26 13.37
N SER A 312 25.56 11.61 12.63
CA SER A 312 26.82 10.86 12.75
C SER A 312 27.81 11.41 13.78
N LEU A 313 27.67 12.64 14.32
CA LEU A 313 28.54 13.10 15.42
C LEU A 313 27.83 14.10 16.37
N ARG A 314 26.94 13.56 17.21
CA ARG A 314 26.61 13.89 18.62
C ARG A 314 25.09 13.72 18.89
N PRO A 315 24.71 13.16 20.06
CA PRO A 315 23.32 12.84 20.36
C PRO A 315 22.53 14.14 20.65
N ALA A 316 21.48 14.39 19.87
CA ALA A 316 20.47 15.38 20.20
C ALA A 316 19.25 14.65 20.77
N ASN A 317 19.17 14.67 22.10
CA ASN A 317 18.03 14.20 22.87
C ASN A 317 16.85 15.16 22.66
N ASN A 318 15.83 14.72 21.90
CA ASN A 318 14.42 15.18 21.96
C ASN A 318 13.53 14.23 21.11
N SER A 319 13.44 12.94 21.41
CA SER A 319 12.49 12.32 22.37
C SER A 319 10.99 12.54 22.09
N LYS A 320 10.51 12.52 20.84
CA LYS A 320 9.08 12.22 20.60
C LYS A 320 8.92 10.74 20.29
N LYS A 321 8.25 10.02 21.20
CA LYS A 321 7.86 8.62 20.97
C LYS A 321 7.01 8.51 19.69
N PRO A 322 7.14 7.46 18.88
CA PRO A 322 6.35 7.30 17.66
C PRO A 322 4.89 7.02 18.00
N ASN A 323 3.96 7.48 17.16
CA ASN A 323 2.56 7.08 17.21
C ASN A 323 2.41 5.64 16.69
N VAL A 324 1.29 4.99 17.00
CA VAL A 324 0.94 3.67 16.49
C VAL A 324 -0.46 3.72 15.87
N LEU A 325 -0.56 3.36 14.60
CA LEU A 325 -1.81 3.02 13.93
C LEU A 325 -1.90 1.49 13.84
N PHE A 326 -2.82 0.92 14.62
CA PHE A 326 -2.96 -0.51 14.84
C PHE A 326 -4.24 -1.02 14.15
N ILE A 327 -4.12 -1.50 12.92
CA ILE A 327 -5.23 -1.92 12.07
C ILE A 327 -5.43 -3.43 12.21
N SER A 328 -6.61 -3.85 12.65
CA SER A 328 -6.99 -5.26 12.67
C SER A 328 -8.13 -5.52 11.70
N VAL A 329 -8.04 -6.59 10.91
CA VAL A 329 -9.10 -7.07 10.02
C VAL A 329 -9.58 -8.43 10.50
N ASP A 330 -10.88 -8.69 10.42
CA ASP A 330 -11.51 -9.88 11.01
C ASP A 330 -11.81 -10.95 9.95
N ASP A 331 -11.36 -12.19 10.18
CA ASP A 331 -11.43 -13.32 9.23
C ASP A 331 -10.71 -13.07 7.89
N LEU A 332 -9.75 -12.14 7.81
CA LEU A 332 -8.99 -11.90 6.58
C LEU A 332 -7.91 -12.99 6.41
N ASN A 333 -8.09 -13.86 5.41
CA ASN A 333 -7.11 -14.88 5.00
C ASN A 333 -5.97 -14.28 4.16
N ASP A 334 -5.18 -15.11 3.48
CA ASP A 334 -3.99 -14.73 2.72
C ASP A 334 -4.27 -14.54 1.21
N TRP A 335 -5.51 -14.19 0.84
CA TRP A 335 -5.91 -14.07 -0.56
C TRP A 335 -5.50 -12.75 -1.23
N GLU A 336 -4.93 -11.81 -0.49
CA GLU A 336 -4.50 -10.50 -1.01
C GLU A 336 -3.47 -10.63 -2.13
N GLY A 337 -3.50 -9.68 -3.07
CA GLY A 337 -2.58 -9.66 -4.22
C GLY A 337 -1.11 -9.67 -3.81
N ALA A 338 -0.72 -8.90 -2.79
CA ALA A 338 0.65 -8.86 -2.30
C ALA A 338 1.15 -10.17 -1.65
N LEU A 339 0.26 -11.08 -1.26
CA LEU A 339 0.61 -12.42 -0.76
C LEU A 339 0.61 -13.47 -1.87
N ASP A 340 0.43 -13.04 -3.13
CA ASP A 340 0.31 -13.92 -4.29
C ASP A 340 -0.84 -14.94 -4.11
N GLY A 341 -1.91 -14.51 -3.42
CA GLY A 341 -3.06 -15.32 -3.04
C GLY A 341 -4.08 -15.50 -4.17
N HIS A 342 -5.36 -15.25 -3.89
CA HIS A 342 -6.42 -15.52 -4.85
C HIS A 342 -6.29 -14.60 -6.07
N PRO A 343 -6.21 -15.14 -7.31
CA PRO A 343 -5.86 -14.36 -8.50
C PRO A 343 -6.91 -13.34 -8.94
N GLN A 344 -8.10 -13.35 -8.31
CA GLN A 344 -9.20 -12.43 -8.59
C GLN A 344 -9.42 -11.41 -7.47
N ALA A 345 -8.68 -11.47 -6.36
CA ALA A 345 -8.80 -10.49 -5.28
C ALA A 345 -8.48 -9.08 -5.78
N GLN A 346 -9.28 -8.08 -5.37
CA GLN A 346 -9.03 -6.67 -5.66
C GLN A 346 -8.68 -5.95 -4.36
N THR A 347 -7.39 -5.70 -4.14
CA THR A 347 -6.85 -5.10 -2.90
C THR A 347 -5.84 -3.96 -3.17
N PRO A 348 -6.13 -3.00 -4.07
CA PRO A 348 -5.15 -1.99 -4.48
C PRO A 348 -4.63 -1.11 -3.33
N HIS A 349 -5.44 -0.84 -2.30
CA HIS A 349 -5.01 0.02 -1.20
C HIS A 349 -4.07 -0.70 -0.22
N MET A 350 -4.38 -1.94 0.14
CA MET A 350 -3.49 -2.80 0.92
C MET A 350 -2.22 -3.13 0.15
N ASP A 351 -2.31 -3.44 -1.15
CA ASP A 351 -1.14 -3.70 -1.99
C ASP A 351 -0.20 -2.48 -2.01
N ARG A 352 -0.75 -1.27 -2.15
CA ARG A 352 0.03 -0.01 -2.03
C ARG A 352 0.64 0.16 -0.65
N LEU A 353 -0.12 -0.09 0.41
CA LEU A 353 0.37 0.01 1.80
C LEU A 353 1.54 -0.96 2.03
N PHE A 354 1.43 -2.20 1.55
CA PHE A 354 2.46 -3.21 1.72
C PHE A 354 3.78 -2.86 1.01
N GLN A 355 3.75 -2.00 -0.01
CA GLN A 355 4.97 -1.44 -0.61
C GLN A 355 5.69 -0.41 0.29
N GLN A 356 5.09 0.04 1.39
CA GLN A 356 5.67 1.08 2.24
C GLN A 356 6.48 0.54 3.43
N GLY A 357 6.58 -0.78 3.59
CA GLY A 357 7.26 -1.39 4.73
C GLY A 357 7.58 -2.86 4.49
N THR A 358 7.47 -3.65 5.56
CA THR A 358 7.78 -5.09 5.57
C THR A 358 6.50 -5.91 5.71
N LEU A 359 6.21 -6.73 4.70
CA LEU A 359 5.15 -7.73 4.71
C LEU A 359 5.72 -9.09 5.14
N PHE A 360 5.16 -9.70 6.18
CA PHE A 360 5.50 -11.07 6.59
C PHE A 360 4.61 -12.04 5.83
N THR A 361 5.20 -12.88 4.98
CA THR A 361 4.44 -13.80 4.13
C THR A 361 4.10 -15.12 4.81
N ASN A 362 4.59 -15.34 6.03
CA ASN A 362 4.41 -16.59 6.79
C ASN A 362 4.02 -16.28 8.25
N ALA A 363 3.03 -15.40 8.43
CA ALA A 363 2.55 -14.99 9.75
C ALA A 363 1.34 -15.83 10.17
N HIS A 364 1.28 -16.23 11.44
CA HIS A 364 0.21 -17.08 11.97
C HIS A 364 -0.41 -16.57 13.27
N CYS A 365 -1.72 -16.77 13.39
CA CYS A 365 -2.42 -16.62 14.66
C CYS A 365 -2.08 -17.75 15.63
N SER A 366 -2.21 -17.49 16.94
CA SER A 366 -1.99 -18.50 17.99
C SER A 366 -3.16 -19.50 18.10
N GLN A 367 -4.35 -19.12 17.70
CA GLN A 367 -5.51 -20.00 17.61
C GLN A 367 -6.57 -19.39 16.67
N ALA A 368 -7.06 -20.19 15.72
CA ALA A 368 -7.98 -19.75 14.66
C ALA A 368 -9.44 -19.51 15.13
N VAL A 369 -9.63 -18.65 16.13
CA VAL A 369 -10.93 -18.07 16.50
C VAL A 369 -10.78 -16.70 17.14
N CYS A 370 -11.63 -15.75 16.75
CA CYS A 370 -11.51 -14.34 17.11
C CYS A 370 -11.26 -14.08 18.60
N THR A 371 -12.02 -14.73 19.50
CA THR A 371 -11.88 -14.51 20.95
C THR A 371 -10.48 -14.86 21.44
N ALA A 372 -9.98 -16.05 21.10
CA ALA A 372 -8.68 -16.51 21.57
C ALA A 372 -7.55 -15.75 20.90
N SER A 373 -7.58 -15.60 19.57
CA SER A 373 -6.49 -14.93 18.84
C SER A 373 -6.29 -13.49 19.30
N ARG A 374 -7.36 -12.70 19.36
CA ARG A 374 -7.29 -11.29 19.74
C ARG A 374 -6.84 -11.12 21.19
N ASN A 375 -7.37 -11.92 22.12
CA ASN A 375 -6.94 -11.84 23.52
C ASN A 375 -5.51 -12.38 23.71
N SER A 376 -5.10 -13.36 22.92
CA SER A 376 -3.73 -13.88 22.92
C SER A 376 -2.74 -12.80 22.46
N LEU A 377 -2.98 -12.15 21.32
CA LEU A 377 -2.17 -11.01 20.85
C LEU A 377 -2.16 -9.89 21.89
N LEU A 378 -3.34 -9.41 22.30
CA LEU A 378 -3.46 -8.24 23.17
C LEU A 378 -2.93 -8.50 24.59
N SER A 379 -2.90 -9.75 25.06
CA SER A 379 -2.21 -10.09 26.31
C SER A 379 -0.76 -10.49 26.10
N GLY A 380 -0.35 -10.87 24.90
CA GLY A 380 0.95 -11.50 24.63
C GLY A 380 1.06 -12.92 25.22
N LEU A 381 -0.06 -13.59 25.51
CA LEU A 381 -0.10 -14.92 26.13
C LEU A 381 -0.77 -15.96 25.22
N HIS A 382 -0.06 -17.01 24.87
CA HIS A 382 -0.59 -18.13 24.10
C HIS A 382 -1.74 -18.83 24.85
N PRO A 383 -2.77 -19.37 24.15
CA PRO A 383 -3.87 -20.10 24.80
C PRO A 383 -3.43 -21.27 25.68
N SER A 384 -2.30 -21.91 25.38
CA SER A 384 -1.71 -22.96 26.23
C SER A 384 -1.17 -22.47 27.56
N ASN A 385 -0.97 -21.16 27.74
CA ASN A 385 -0.47 -20.58 28.98
C ASN A 385 -1.60 -19.87 29.74
N SER A 386 -2.53 -19.23 29.01
CA SER A 386 -3.68 -18.52 29.58
C SER A 386 -4.89 -19.42 29.88
N GLY A 387 -5.05 -20.53 29.15
CA GLY A 387 -6.27 -21.35 29.15
C GLY A 387 -7.43 -20.70 28.38
N TRP A 388 -7.20 -19.61 27.65
CA TRP A 388 -8.23 -18.82 26.95
C TRP A 388 -8.50 -19.35 25.54
N TYR A 389 -9.04 -20.55 25.42
CA TYR A 389 -9.25 -21.20 24.11
C TYR A 389 -10.47 -20.72 23.32
N SER A 390 -11.65 -20.58 23.91
CA SER A 390 -12.84 -20.21 23.11
C SER A 390 -14.03 -19.66 23.90
N SER A 391 -13.99 -19.70 25.23
CA SER A 391 -15.10 -19.24 26.09
C SER A 391 -14.83 -17.82 26.56
N THR A 392 -15.52 -16.83 25.97
CA THR A 392 -15.43 -15.43 26.40
C THR A 392 -15.83 -15.27 27.87
N THR A 393 -16.84 -16.00 28.34
CA THR A 393 -17.30 -15.95 29.73
C THR A 393 -16.24 -16.47 30.69
N SER A 394 -15.62 -17.62 30.39
CA SER A 394 -14.58 -18.20 31.23
C SER A 394 -13.31 -17.34 31.25
N MET A 395 -12.95 -16.79 30.10
CA MET A 395 -11.85 -15.85 29.94
C MET A 395 -12.04 -14.62 30.84
N ARG A 396 -13.21 -13.95 30.77
CA ARG A 396 -13.56 -12.82 31.65
C ARG A 396 -13.44 -13.14 33.14
N LYS A 397 -13.98 -14.29 33.55
CA LYS A 397 -13.95 -14.72 34.97
C LYS A 397 -12.54 -15.04 35.47
N SER A 398 -11.63 -15.42 34.58
CA SER A 398 -10.26 -15.79 34.91
C SER A 398 -9.24 -14.67 34.69
N TYR A 399 -9.68 -13.47 34.27
CA TYR A 399 -8.81 -12.35 33.93
C TYR A 399 -7.77 -12.06 35.01
N GLU A 400 -8.20 -11.80 36.26
CA GLU A 400 -7.28 -11.47 37.36
C GLU A 400 -6.26 -12.59 37.61
N LYS A 401 -6.71 -13.85 37.51
CA LYS A 401 -5.86 -15.02 37.75
C LYS A 401 -4.77 -15.16 36.69
N VAL A 402 -5.11 -14.92 35.42
CA VAL A 402 -4.19 -15.07 34.29
C VAL A 402 -3.25 -13.87 34.18
N MET A 403 -3.81 -12.66 34.22
CA MET A 403 -3.03 -11.44 34.04
C MET A 403 -2.19 -11.13 35.28
N GLY A 404 -2.78 -11.16 36.48
CA GLY A 404 -2.14 -10.62 37.69
C GLY A 404 -1.68 -9.18 37.43
N ASP A 405 -0.39 -8.89 37.64
CA ASP A 405 0.20 -7.58 37.37
C ASP A 405 0.52 -7.33 35.87
N HIS A 406 0.44 -8.36 35.03
CA HIS A 406 0.69 -8.24 33.58
C HIS A 406 -0.41 -7.41 32.92
N LYS A 407 -0.04 -6.61 31.92
CA LYS A 407 -0.96 -5.68 31.25
C LYS A 407 -1.24 -6.12 29.83
N MET A 408 -2.46 -5.90 29.38
CA MET A 408 -2.76 -5.99 27.95
C MET A 408 -2.08 -4.84 27.20
N LEU A 409 -1.68 -5.07 25.95
CA LEU A 409 -1.01 -4.14 25.05
C LEU A 409 -1.57 -2.70 25.13
N PRO A 410 -2.88 -2.45 24.94
CA PRO A 410 -3.40 -1.08 25.00
C PRO A 410 -3.28 -0.46 26.40
N GLN A 411 -3.52 -1.22 27.47
CA GLN A 411 -3.29 -0.74 28.83
C GLN A 411 -1.81 -0.40 29.06
N HIS A 412 -0.90 -1.23 28.55
CA HIS A 412 0.53 -0.99 28.70
C HIS A 412 0.98 0.28 27.97
N PHE A 413 0.46 0.55 26.78
CA PHE A 413 0.69 1.82 26.08
C PHE A 413 0.13 3.01 26.86
N ARG A 414 -1.13 2.90 27.31
CA ARG A 414 -1.81 3.93 28.10
C ARG A 414 -1.05 4.29 29.37
N ASP A 415 -0.66 3.27 30.14
CA ASP A 415 0.10 3.41 31.40
C ASP A 415 1.49 4.05 31.18
N ASN A 416 1.99 4.10 29.93
CA ASN A 416 3.29 4.66 29.55
C ASN A 416 3.21 5.94 28.71
N GLY A 417 2.11 6.68 28.83
CA GLY A 417 1.98 8.06 28.34
C GLY A 417 1.54 8.18 26.89
N TYR A 418 0.88 7.15 26.35
CA TYR A 418 0.18 7.23 25.07
C TYR A 418 -1.28 7.59 25.27
N HIS A 419 -1.80 8.47 24.41
CA HIS A 419 -3.23 8.65 24.26
C HIS A 419 -3.81 7.46 23.48
N THR A 420 -4.68 6.69 24.12
CA THR A 420 -5.16 5.41 23.57
C THR A 420 -6.58 5.52 23.04
N MET A 421 -6.75 5.15 21.77
CA MET A 421 -7.99 5.31 21.01
C MET A 421 -8.37 4.00 20.34
N ALA A 422 -9.65 3.65 20.33
CA ALA A 422 -10.10 2.44 19.64
C ALA A 422 -11.47 2.56 18.99
N VAL A 423 -11.64 1.97 17.81
CA VAL A 423 -12.94 1.86 17.13
C VAL A 423 -13.09 0.48 16.48
N GLY A 424 -14.33 0.00 16.37
CA GLY A 424 -14.63 -1.27 15.73
C GLY A 424 -14.23 -2.49 16.57
N LYS A 425 -13.89 -3.58 15.89
CA LYS A 425 -13.58 -4.89 16.47
C LYS A 425 -12.08 -5.03 16.70
N VAL A 426 -11.59 -4.53 17.83
CA VAL A 426 -10.19 -4.71 18.29
C VAL A 426 -10.10 -5.98 19.14
N PHE A 427 -10.97 -6.07 20.14
CA PHE A 427 -11.31 -7.31 20.86
C PHE A 427 -12.47 -8.02 20.15
N HIS A 428 -12.84 -9.22 20.60
CA HIS A 428 -13.90 -9.97 19.94
C HIS A 428 -15.27 -9.26 19.99
N GLN A 429 -15.58 -8.57 21.09
CA GLN A 429 -16.86 -7.88 21.31
C GLN A 429 -16.81 -6.37 21.03
N GLY A 430 -15.93 -5.94 20.12
CA GLY A 430 -15.75 -4.53 19.76
C GLY A 430 -14.44 -3.97 20.33
N THR A 431 -14.50 -2.82 20.98
CA THR A 431 -13.32 -2.19 21.57
C THR A 431 -12.86 -2.85 22.88
N SER A 432 -13.68 -3.68 23.52
CA SER A 432 -13.28 -4.41 24.74
C SER A 432 -14.11 -5.67 24.96
N ASP A 433 -13.42 -6.78 25.30
CA ASP A 433 -14.07 -7.98 25.84
C ASP A 433 -14.35 -7.87 27.35
N TYR A 434 -13.78 -6.88 28.05
CA TYR A 434 -13.89 -6.69 29.50
C TYR A 434 -14.55 -5.34 29.77
N LYS A 435 -15.88 -5.29 29.74
CA LYS A 435 -16.66 -4.04 29.79
C LYS A 435 -16.24 -3.12 30.94
N GLU A 436 -16.12 -3.66 32.14
CA GLU A 436 -15.73 -2.89 33.35
C GLU A 436 -14.29 -2.35 33.30
N ARG A 437 -13.45 -2.91 32.42
CA ARG A 437 -12.04 -2.53 32.24
C ARG A 437 -11.80 -1.73 30.97
N THR A 438 -12.84 -1.32 30.24
CA THR A 438 -12.67 -0.58 28.97
C THR A 438 -11.81 0.68 29.14
N LYS A 439 -11.97 1.37 30.28
CA LYS A 439 -11.19 2.57 30.63
C LYS A 439 -9.74 2.27 31.03
N ASP A 440 -9.42 1.02 31.33
CA ASP A 440 -8.04 0.59 31.57
C ASP A 440 -7.28 0.51 30.23
N PHE A 441 -7.98 0.31 29.11
CA PHE A 441 -7.39 0.13 27.78
C PHE A 441 -7.40 1.39 26.93
N TRP A 442 -8.46 2.20 27.02
CA TRP A 442 -8.73 3.28 26.06
C TRP A 442 -9.14 4.56 26.77
N ASP A 443 -8.57 5.68 26.33
CA ASP A 443 -9.00 7.03 26.71
C ASP A 443 -10.20 7.48 25.85
N GLU A 444 -10.21 7.13 24.56
CA GLU A 444 -11.33 7.39 23.66
C GLU A 444 -11.79 6.11 22.92
N THR A 445 -13.10 5.94 22.76
CA THR A 445 -13.66 4.87 21.94
C THR A 445 -14.64 5.41 20.91
N GLY A 446 -14.54 4.93 19.67
CA GLY A 446 -15.42 5.30 18.58
C GLY A 446 -16.85 4.78 18.71
N PRO A 447 -17.73 5.17 17.79
CA PRO A 447 -19.14 4.83 17.82
C PRO A 447 -19.38 3.32 17.67
N LYS A 448 -20.49 2.85 18.26
CA LYS A 448 -21.00 1.49 18.06
C LYS A 448 -21.93 1.45 16.86
N TYR A 449 -22.00 0.30 16.20
CA TYR A 449 -22.97 0.08 15.14
C TYR A 449 -24.39 -0.09 15.71
N LYS A 450 -25.29 0.83 15.35
CA LYS A 450 -26.70 0.77 15.76
C LYS A 450 -27.51 0.23 14.59
N ILE A 451 -28.27 -0.83 14.84
CA ILE A 451 -29.08 -1.49 13.81
C ILE A 451 -30.56 -1.23 14.10
N PRO A 452 -31.30 -0.60 13.18
CA PRO A 452 -32.74 -0.39 13.30
C PRO A 452 -33.51 -1.70 13.46
N LYS A 453 -34.66 -1.64 14.15
CA LYS A 453 -35.45 -2.83 14.50
C LYS A 453 -35.92 -3.59 13.25
N GLU A 454 -36.34 -2.85 12.23
CA GLU A 454 -36.79 -3.36 10.94
C GLU A 454 -35.72 -4.14 10.18
N LEU A 455 -34.43 -3.78 10.34
CA LEU A 455 -33.33 -4.56 9.78
C LEU A 455 -33.07 -5.80 10.64
N LEU A 456 -33.21 -5.69 11.96
CA LEU A 456 -33.06 -6.83 12.87
C LEU A 456 -34.11 -7.93 12.65
N GLU A 457 -35.29 -7.59 12.13
CA GLU A 457 -36.34 -8.57 11.80
C GLU A 457 -35.93 -9.56 10.69
N ARG A 458 -34.85 -9.28 9.95
CA ARG A 458 -34.30 -10.17 8.91
C ARG A 458 -33.54 -11.39 9.46
N GLY A 459 -33.28 -11.41 10.77
CA GLY A 459 -32.57 -12.50 11.45
C GLY A 459 -31.07 -12.28 11.60
N ASP A 460 -30.47 -13.02 12.55
CA ASP A 460 -29.11 -12.79 13.05
C ASP A 460 -28.04 -13.64 12.36
N GLY A 461 -26.79 -13.23 12.54
CA GLY A 461 -25.60 -13.93 12.03
C GLY A 461 -24.85 -14.76 13.03
N TYR A 462 -23.62 -15.11 12.65
CA TYR A 462 -22.68 -15.81 13.51
C TYR A 462 -22.52 -15.06 14.85
N GLY A 463 -22.95 -15.63 15.97
CA GLY A 463 -22.85 -14.96 17.26
C GLY A 463 -23.85 -13.83 17.50
N GLY A 464 -24.92 -13.73 16.70
CA GLY A 464 -26.05 -12.82 16.94
C GLY A 464 -26.01 -11.55 16.08
N LYS A 465 -26.52 -10.45 16.64
CA LYS A 465 -26.73 -9.16 15.95
C LYS A 465 -25.47 -8.35 15.67
N HIS A 466 -24.31 -8.87 16.05
CA HIS A 466 -23.06 -8.12 16.06
C HIS A 466 -22.45 -7.90 14.67
N PHE A 467 -22.84 -8.69 13.66
CA PHE A 467 -22.20 -8.69 12.33
C PHE A 467 -23.17 -8.42 11.18
N TYR A 468 -24.28 -7.71 11.46
CA TYR A 468 -25.21 -7.20 10.44
C TYR A 468 -24.52 -6.28 9.41
N PRO A 469 -25.14 -6.05 8.23
CA PRO A 469 -26.49 -6.47 7.83
C PRO A 469 -26.57 -7.87 7.21
N PHE A 470 -27.79 -8.39 7.13
CA PHE A 470 -28.12 -9.65 6.46
C PHE A 470 -28.83 -9.40 5.13
N PRO A 471 -28.73 -10.32 4.14
CA PRO A 471 -29.56 -10.27 2.95
C PRO A 471 -31.05 -10.23 3.34
N LYS A 472 -31.89 -9.52 2.56
CA LYS A 472 -33.34 -9.36 2.85
C LYS A 472 -34.08 -10.68 3.11
N GLN A 473 -33.66 -11.75 2.44
CA GLN A 473 -34.28 -13.08 2.53
C GLN A 473 -33.69 -13.95 3.66
N GLY A 474 -32.77 -13.41 4.46
CA GLY A 474 -32.00 -14.17 5.45
C GLY A 474 -30.96 -15.09 4.81
N SER A 475 -30.44 -16.04 5.59
CA SER A 475 -29.46 -17.03 5.12
C SER A 475 -30.05 -18.00 4.11
N GLN A 476 -29.33 -18.23 3.01
CA GLN A 476 -29.71 -19.17 1.98
C GLN A 476 -29.72 -20.62 2.50
N ILE A 477 -28.71 -21.02 3.29
CA ILE A 477 -28.65 -22.36 3.90
C ILE A 477 -29.82 -22.57 4.85
N SER A 478 -30.01 -21.69 5.84
CA SER A 478 -31.05 -21.86 6.86
C SER A 478 -32.47 -21.81 6.26
N ARG A 479 -32.67 -20.97 5.23
CA ARG A 479 -33.94 -20.88 4.51
C ARG A 479 -34.24 -22.14 3.71
N HIS A 480 -33.22 -22.78 3.12
CA HIS A 480 -33.39 -23.97 2.30
C HIS A 480 -33.57 -25.24 3.14
N TYR A 481 -32.66 -25.51 4.08
CA TYR A 481 -32.67 -26.74 4.89
C TYR A 481 -33.52 -26.65 6.16
N GLY A 482 -33.99 -25.44 6.49
CA GLY A 482 -34.86 -25.18 7.63
C GLY A 482 -34.13 -25.05 8.96
N LYS A 483 -34.92 -25.01 10.04
CA LYS A 483 -34.46 -24.62 11.38
C LYS A 483 -33.34 -25.49 11.96
N LYS A 484 -33.09 -26.72 11.51
CA LYS A 484 -31.93 -27.49 12.05
C LYS A 484 -30.57 -26.95 11.57
N TYR A 485 -30.56 -26.05 10.59
CA TYR A 485 -29.37 -25.48 9.97
C TYR A 485 -29.16 -24.00 10.33
N GLU A 486 -29.67 -23.52 11.48
CA GLU A 486 -29.54 -22.10 11.92
C GLU A 486 -28.08 -21.64 11.99
N ASP A 487 -27.17 -22.53 12.36
CA ASP A 487 -25.72 -22.28 12.36
C ASP A 487 -25.17 -21.93 10.96
N GLY A 488 -25.94 -22.22 9.91
CA GLY A 488 -25.71 -21.82 8.53
C GLY A 488 -25.98 -20.34 8.27
N ASN A 489 -26.49 -19.59 9.25
CA ASN A 489 -26.62 -18.13 9.15
C ASN A 489 -25.27 -17.43 8.91
N SER A 490 -24.19 -18.02 9.40
CA SER A 490 -22.84 -17.51 9.14
C SER A 490 -22.32 -17.83 7.74
N LEU A 491 -22.92 -18.77 7.04
CA LEU A 491 -22.56 -19.10 5.66
C LEU A 491 -23.50 -18.37 4.69
N ALA A 492 -24.14 -17.28 5.13
CA ALA A 492 -24.91 -16.41 4.25
C ALA A 492 -23.98 -15.49 3.46
N CYS A 493 -24.38 -15.18 2.22
CA CYS A 493 -23.61 -14.33 1.33
C CYS A 493 -24.50 -13.44 0.45
N GLY A 494 -23.90 -12.44 -0.19
CA GLY A 494 -24.54 -11.68 -1.27
C GLY A 494 -24.41 -10.16 -1.16
N PRO A 495 -24.75 -9.44 -2.23
CA PRO A 495 -24.72 -7.98 -2.25
C PRO A 495 -25.81 -7.38 -1.38
N LEU A 496 -25.50 -6.24 -0.77
CA LEU A 496 -26.45 -5.40 -0.05
C LEU A 496 -26.67 -4.09 -0.79
N ASP A 497 -27.93 -3.69 -0.97
CA ASP A 497 -28.25 -2.33 -1.40
C ASP A 497 -28.04 -1.37 -0.22
N ARG A 498 -27.86 -0.08 -0.51
CA ARG A 498 -27.68 0.92 0.56
C ARG A 498 -28.86 0.95 1.53
N ASP A 499 -30.09 0.72 1.04
CA ASP A 499 -31.29 0.59 1.88
C ASP A 499 -31.32 -0.68 2.76
N ASP A 500 -30.41 -1.62 2.54
CA ASP A 500 -30.21 -2.80 3.40
C ASP A 500 -29.27 -2.55 4.57
N MET A 501 -28.75 -1.34 4.69
CA MET A 501 -27.76 -0.95 5.68
C MET A 501 -28.34 0.13 6.61
N PRO A 502 -28.07 0.07 7.92
CA PRO A 502 -28.32 1.18 8.84
C PRO A 502 -27.81 2.50 8.28
N GLU A 503 -28.72 3.46 8.08
CA GLU A 503 -28.41 4.80 7.55
C GLU A 503 -27.62 4.78 6.22
N GLY A 504 -27.75 3.71 5.42
CA GLY A 504 -27.03 3.57 4.16
C GLY A 504 -25.56 3.14 4.28
N LYS A 505 -25.08 2.80 5.49
CA LYS A 505 -23.66 2.50 5.73
C LYS A 505 -23.41 1.16 6.40
N MET A 506 -22.35 0.50 5.98
CA MET A 506 -21.74 -0.62 6.69
C MET A 506 -20.97 -0.12 7.92
N PHE A 507 -20.77 -0.98 8.92
CA PHE A 507 -20.03 -0.58 10.13
C PHE A 507 -18.59 -0.17 9.80
N ASP A 508 -17.93 -0.85 8.87
CA ASP A 508 -16.55 -0.53 8.45
C ASP A 508 -16.41 0.88 7.87
N GLU A 509 -17.46 1.42 7.23
CA GLU A 509 -17.46 2.82 6.77
C GLU A 509 -17.48 3.79 7.96
N ILE A 510 -18.29 3.52 8.98
CA ILE A 510 -18.35 4.32 10.21
C ILE A 510 -17.04 4.22 11.00
N ILE A 511 -16.41 3.03 11.02
CA ILE A 511 -15.10 2.80 11.63
C ILE A 511 -14.04 3.66 10.95
N ALA A 512 -13.99 3.65 9.61
CA ALA A 512 -13.04 4.44 8.84
C ALA A 512 -13.27 5.94 9.02
N GLU A 513 -14.52 6.41 8.93
CA GLU A 513 -14.87 7.82 9.14
C GLU A 513 -14.38 8.34 10.49
N TRP A 514 -14.64 7.60 11.58
CA TRP A 514 -14.17 8.00 12.90
C TRP A 514 -12.64 8.00 12.99
N ALA A 515 -11.95 7.00 12.43
CA ALA A 515 -10.50 6.95 12.45
C ALA A 515 -9.87 8.13 11.66
N VAL A 516 -10.45 8.50 10.52
CA VAL A 516 -10.08 9.69 9.73
C VAL A 516 -10.21 10.94 10.59
N GLU A 517 -11.36 11.14 11.25
CA GLU A 517 -11.58 12.28 12.15
C GLU A 517 -10.54 12.37 13.27
N GLN A 518 -10.08 11.23 13.83
CA GLN A 518 -9.03 11.24 14.85
C GLN A 518 -7.66 11.59 14.30
N LEU A 519 -7.34 11.16 13.09
CA LEU A 519 -6.06 11.42 12.42
C LEU A 519 -5.92 12.86 11.94
N GLU A 520 -7.03 13.53 11.64
CA GLU A 520 -7.06 14.95 11.27
C GLU A 520 -6.84 15.90 12.46
N LYS A 521 -7.05 15.42 13.69
CA LYS A 521 -6.80 16.22 14.90
C LYS A 521 -5.31 16.38 15.16
N GLU A 522 -4.92 17.58 15.59
CA GLU A 522 -3.61 17.77 16.20
C GLU A 522 -3.56 17.04 17.55
N GLN A 523 -2.51 16.24 17.74
CA GLN A 523 -2.28 15.48 18.97
C GLN A 523 -0.98 15.97 19.61
N SER A 524 -1.05 16.41 20.86
CA SER A 524 0.11 16.87 21.62
C SER A 524 0.92 15.73 22.23
N GLU A 525 0.27 14.60 22.49
CA GLU A 525 0.82 13.37 23.07
C GLU A 525 0.97 12.30 21.97
N PRO A 526 1.92 11.35 22.11
CA PRO A 526 1.96 10.20 21.20
C PRO A 526 0.67 9.38 21.36
N PHE A 527 0.14 8.85 20.27
CA PHE A 527 -1.12 8.10 20.30
C PHE A 527 -0.97 6.63 19.89
N PHE A 528 -1.85 5.79 20.41
CA PHE A 528 -2.09 4.43 19.95
C PHE A 528 -3.54 4.36 19.46
N LEU A 529 -3.73 4.31 18.15
CA LEU A 529 -5.03 4.29 17.48
C LEU A 529 -5.31 2.88 16.94
N ALA A 530 -6.19 2.14 17.60
CA ALA A 530 -6.64 0.82 17.18
C ALA A 530 -7.89 0.92 16.29
N VAL A 531 -7.79 0.43 15.05
CA VAL A 531 -8.87 0.46 14.06
C VAL A 531 -9.22 -0.97 13.68
N GLY A 532 -10.35 -1.46 14.19
CA GLY A 532 -10.78 -2.84 14.00
C GLY A 532 -11.89 -3.01 12.98
N PHE A 533 -11.56 -3.37 11.75
CA PHE A 533 -12.54 -3.69 10.72
C PHE A 533 -13.19 -5.07 10.96
N VAL A 534 -14.44 -5.20 10.52
CA VAL A 534 -15.31 -6.38 10.71
C VAL A 534 -15.35 -7.26 9.47
N ARG A 535 -15.33 -6.69 8.26
CA ARG A 535 -15.25 -7.51 7.05
C ARG A 535 -13.81 -8.01 6.85
N PRO A 536 -13.60 -9.22 6.28
CA PRO A 536 -14.58 -10.08 5.60
C PRO A 536 -15.32 -11.12 6.47
N HIS A 537 -15.34 -10.99 7.81
CA HIS A 537 -16.09 -11.93 8.68
C HIS A 537 -17.53 -12.16 8.20
N ALA A 538 -18.01 -13.39 8.40
CA ALA A 538 -19.38 -13.80 8.11
C ALA A 538 -20.48 -12.90 8.75
N PRO A 539 -21.63 -12.68 8.09
CA PRO A 539 -21.99 -13.14 6.75
C PRO A 539 -21.15 -12.44 5.66
N PHE A 540 -20.94 -13.10 4.53
CA PHE A 540 -20.16 -12.56 3.42
C PHE A 540 -21.02 -11.57 2.62
N THR A 541 -21.20 -10.39 3.17
CA THR A 541 -22.04 -9.34 2.60
C THR A 541 -21.31 -8.00 2.57
N ALA A 542 -21.38 -7.34 1.43
CA ALA A 542 -20.78 -6.02 1.20
C ALA A 542 -21.71 -5.17 0.32
N PRO A 543 -21.48 -3.84 0.22
CA PRO A 543 -22.24 -3.00 -0.68
C PRO A 543 -22.17 -3.50 -2.13
N ARG A 544 -23.30 -3.46 -2.84
CA ARG A 544 -23.45 -4.04 -4.18
C ARG A 544 -22.38 -3.58 -5.17
N GLU A 545 -21.91 -2.34 -5.07
CA GLU A 545 -20.86 -1.80 -5.92
C GLU A 545 -19.55 -2.59 -5.88
N PHE A 546 -19.24 -3.28 -4.78
CA PHE A 546 -18.04 -4.12 -4.66
C PHE A 546 -18.21 -5.49 -5.32
N PHE A 547 -19.41 -5.84 -5.77
CA PHE A 547 -19.66 -7.06 -6.55
C PHE A 547 -19.42 -6.85 -8.05
N LYS A 548 -19.50 -5.60 -8.53
CA LYS A 548 -19.38 -5.24 -9.95
C LYS A 548 -18.13 -5.79 -10.65
N PRO A 549 -16.92 -5.79 -10.03
CA PRO A 549 -15.72 -6.36 -10.67
C PRO A 549 -15.85 -7.85 -11.01
N TYR A 550 -16.79 -8.56 -10.36
CA TYR A 550 -16.94 -10.01 -10.42
C TYR A 550 -18.12 -10.48 -11.29
N GLU A 551 -19.04 -9.59 -11.67
CA GLU A 551 -20.32 -9.95 -12.34
C GLU A 551 -20.16 -10.71 -13.66
N ASN A 552 -19.04 -10.52 -14.38
CA ASN A 552 -18.77 -11.15 -15.68
C ASN A 552 -17.55 -12.08 -15.64
N LEU A 553 -17.13 -12.52 -14.45
CA LEU A 553 -15.98 -13.40 -14.28
C LEU A 553 -16.44 -14.84 -14.02
N GLU A 554 -15.71 -15.79 -14.60
CA GLU A 554 -15.75 -17.15 -14.10
C GLU A 554 -14.99 -17.20 -12.78
N ILE A 555 -15.70 -17.43 -11.69
CA ILE A 555 -15.15 -17.42 -10.33
C ILE A 555 -14.41 -18.73 -10.10
N LYS A 556 -13.13 -18.61 -9.76
CA LYS A 556 -12.28 -19.72 -9.33
C LYS A 556 -12.62 -20.04 -7.88
N VAL A 557 -12.85 -21.31 -7.61
CA VAL A 557 -13.00 -21.84 -6.26
C VAL A 557 -11.75 -22.65 -5.89
N PRO A 558 -11.48 -22.89 -4.60
CA PRO A 558 -10.35 -23.70 -4.19
C PRO A 558 -10.39 -25.10 -4.82
N HIS A 559 -9.23 -25.60 -5.25
CA HIS A 559 -9.09 -26.96 -5.77
C HIS A 559 -9.03 -27.95 -4.59
N ILE A 560 -9.83 -29.02 -4.67
CA ILE A 560 -9.89 -30.05 -3.64
C ILE A 560 -9.81 -31.44 -4.31
N PRO A 561 -8.78 -32.24 -4.01
CA PRO A 561 -8.72 -33.65 -4.37
C PRO A 561 -9.97 -34.44 -3.92
N ALA A 562 -10.37 -35.45 -4.69
CA ALA A 562 -11.54 -36.27 -4.35
C ALA A 562 -11.33 -37.02 -3.02
N ASP A 563 -10.10 -37.47 -2.78
CA ASP A 563 -9.60 -38.25 -1.66
C ASP A 563 -9.00 -37.41 -0.53
N GLU A 564 -9.27 -36.09 -0.48
CA GLU A 564 -8.76 -35.12 0.51
C GLU A 564 -8.90 -35.55 1.99
N MET A 565 -9.83 -36.45 2.29
CA MET A 565 -10.09 -36.93 3.67
C MET A 565 -9.53 -38.31 3.96
N SER A 566 -8.92 -38.98 2.97
CA SER A 566 -8.55 -40.39 3.10
C SER A 566 -7.43 -40.66 4.11
N ASP A 567 -6.50 -39.71 4.27
CA ASP A 567 -5.33 -39.79 5.15
C ASP A 567 -5.42 -38.86 6.39
N ILE A 568 -6.58 -38.20 6.58
CA ILE A 568 -6.86 -37.33 7.72
C ILE A 568 -7.33 -38.17 8.93
N PRO A 569 -6.76 -38.01 10.14
CA PRO A 569 -7.25 -38.68 11.34
C PRO A 569 -8.69 -38.31 11.72
N LEU A 570 -9.34 -39.12 12.55
CA LEU A 570 -10.72 -38.87 12.99
C LEU A 570 -10.91 -37.51 13.68
N MET A 571 -9.90 -37.02 14.40
CA MET A 571 -9.94 -35.67 14.99
C MET A 571 -9.96 -34.58 13.92
N GLY A 572 -9.10 -34.68 12.89
CA GLY A 572 -9.12 -33.79 11.72
C GLY A 572 -10.45 -33.86 10.97
N LYS A 573 -11.00 -35.06 10.75
CA LYS A 573 -12.34 -35.27 10.14
C LYS A 573 -13.46 -34.64 10.97
N SER A 574 -13.37 -34.74 12.30
CA SER A 574 -14.30 -34.07 13.22
C SER A 574 -14.21 -32.56 13.10
N ILE A 575 -13.02 -31.99 12.92
CA ILE A 575 -12.84 -30.55 12.63
C ILE A 575 -13.48 -30.18 11.29
N ALA A 576 -13.14 -30.87 10.20
CA ALA A 576 -13.64 -30.62 8.84
C ALA A 576 -15.17 -30.73 8.71
N HIS A 577 -15.82 -31.58 9.52
CA HIS A 577 -17.28 -31.68 9.53
C HIS A 577 -17.96 -30.33 9.85
N GLY A 578 -17.32 -29.42 10.58
CA GLY A 578 -17.91 -28.12 10.88
C GLY A 578 -19.08 -28.21 11.85
N ARG A 579 -20.16 -27.46 11.61
CA ARG A 579 -21.26 -27.25 12.57
C ARG A 579 -22.61 -27.73 12.08
N LEU A 580 -22.83 -27.75 10.77
CA LEU A 580 -24.10 -28.09 10.18
C LEU A 580 -24.35 -29.61 10.22
N PRO A 581 -25.62 -30.04 10.33
CA PRO A 581 -25.97 -31.44 10.17
C PRO A 581 -25.51 -31.96 8.79
N GLY A 582 -24.79 -33.08 8.78
CA GLY A 582 -24.23 -33.68 7.55
C GLY A 582 -22.94 -33.05 7.03
N GLY A 583 -22.50 -31.93 7.61
CA GLY A 583 -21.23 -31.27 7.30
C GLY A 583 -21.39 -29.91 6.63
N ASP A 584 -20.56 -28.94 7.02
CA ASP A 584 -20.60 -27.59 6.42
C ASP A 584 -20.37 -27.63 4.92
N HIS A 585 -19.36 -28.38 4.46
CA HIS A 585 -19.04 -28.46 3.03
C HIS A 585 -20.14 -29.09 2.20
N GLN A 586 -20.74 -30.19 2.69
CA GLN A 586 -21.89 -30.81 2.04
C GLN A 586 -23.09 -29.86 1.96
N ALA A 587 -23.36 -29.09 3.02
CA ALA A 587 -24.46 -28.13 3.00
C ALA A 587 -24.23 -27.01 1.97
N VAL A 588 -22.99 -26.59 1.72
CA VAL A 588 -22.68 -25.57 0.71
C VAL A 588 -22.81 -26.13 -0.71
N ILE A 589 -22.16 -27.27 -1.01
CA ILE A 589 -22.12 -27.79 -2.39
C ILE A 589 -23.48 -28.37 -2.84
N ASN A 590 -24.31 -28.83 -1.89
CA ASN A 590 -25.63 -29.39 -2.20
C ASN A 590 -26.74 -28.32 -2.23
N LEU A 591 -26.43 -27.05 -1.93
CA LEU A 591 -27.45 -25.99 -1.95
C LEU A 591 -27.84 -25.62 -3.37
N SER A 592 -26.85 -25.42 -4.24
CA SER A 592 -26.98 -25.25 -5.69
C SER A 592 -25.61 -25.40 -6.37
N ASP A 593 -25.60 -25.63 -7.69
CA ASP A 593 -24.38 -25.71 -8.50
C ASP A 593 -23.53 -24.42 -8.48
N THR A 594 -24.11 -23.30 -8.05
CA THR A 594 -23.48 -21.97 -8.05
C THR A 594 -23.06 -21.49 -6.67
N TYR A 595 -23.58 -22.09 -5.59
CA TYR A 595 -23.50 -21.45 -4.27
C TYR A 595 -22.08 -21.33 -3.72
N TRP A 596 -21.22 -22.30 -4.00
CA TRP A 596 -19.80 -22.19 -3.64
C TRP A 596 -19.13 -20.99 -4.34
N LYS A 597 -19.38 -20.81 -5.65
CA LYS A 597 -18.89 -19.64 -6.40
C LYS A 597 -19.44 -18.34 -5.84
N GLU A 598 -20.72 -18.31 -5.46
CA GLU A 598 -21.36 -17.15 -4.82
C GLU A 598 -20.69 -16.80 -3.48
N MET A 599 -20.41 -17.78 -2.64
CA MET A 599 -19.68 -17.61 -1.37
C MET A 599 -18.29 -17.01 -1.58
N VAL A 600 -17.52 -17.56 -2.54
CA VAL A 600 -16.18 -17.05 -2.89
C VAL A 600 -16.28 -15.62 -3.43
N THR A 601 -17.22 -15.35 -4.32
CA THR A 601 -17.45 -14.00 -4.89
C THR A 601 -17.74 -12.98 -3.80
N SER A 602 -18.63 -13.35 -2.88
CA SER A 602 -19.00 -12.49 -1.76
C SER A 602 -17.85 -12.25 -0.80
N TYR A 603 -17.01 -13.26 -0.53
CA TYR A 603 -15.82 -13.06 0.29
C TYR A 603 -14.84 -12.11 -0.39
N LEU A 604 -14.56 -12.28 -1.70
CA LEU A 604 -13.72 -11.36 -2.48
C LEU A 604 -14.28 -9.92 -2.48
N ALA A 605 -15.60 -9.75 -2.61
CA ALA A 605 -16.24 -8.45 -2.51
C ALA A 605 -16.11 -7.82 -1.11
N CYS A 606 -16.17 -8.62 -0.05
CA CYS A 606 -15.92 -8.15 1.32
C CYS A 606 -14.46 -7.70 1.52
N VAL A 607 -13.50 -8.45 0.96
CA VAL A 607 -12.08 -8.09 0.97
C VAL A 607 -11.85 -6.76 0.24
N SER A 608 -12.41 -6.59 -0.96
CA SER A 608 -12.32 -5.32 -1.69
C SER A 608 -13.00 -4.15 -0.98
N PHE A 609 -14.09 -4.42 -0.27
CA PHE A 609 -14.78 -3.41 0.52
C PHE A 609 -13.93 -2.90 1.70
N VAL A 610 -13.33 -3.82 2.47
CA VAL A 610 -12.47 -3.45 3.60
C VAL A 610 -11.16 -2.82 3.14
N ASP A 611 -10.60 -3.28 2.00
CA ASP A 611 -9.45 -2.64 1.34
C ASP A 611 -9.69 -1.14 1.10
N ALA A 612 -10.85 -0.79 0.54
CA ALA A 612 -11.22 0.61 0.33
C ALA A 612 -11.38 1.41 1.64
N GLN A 613 -11.82 0.77 2.73
CA GLN A 613 -11.93 1.45 4.03
C GLN A 613 -10.56 1.67 4.66
N ILE A 614 -9.65 0.70 4.55
CA ILE A 614 -8.25 0.85 4.95
C ILE A 614 -7.60 1.98 4.15
N GLY A 615 -7.85 2.04 2.84
CA GLY A 615 -7.37 3.12 1.96
C GLY A 615 -7.68 4.52 2.50
N LYS A 616 -8.92 4.76 2.92
CA LYS A 616 -9.34 6.05 3.52
C LYS A 616 -8.54 6.40 4.78
N VAL A 617 -8.34 5.43 5.68
CA VAL A 617 -7.60 5.65 6.94
C VAL A 617 -6.13 5.94 6.67
N ILE A 618 -5.51 5.20 5.75
CA ILE A 618 -4.11 5.41 5.35
C ILE A 618 -3.93 6.76 4.67
N GLU A 619 -4.83 7.15 3.76
CA GLU A 619 -4.79 8.45 3.09
C GLU A 619 -4.92 9.61 4.08
N ALA A 620 -5.81 9.48 5.08
CA ALA A 620 -5.91 10.46 6.15
C ALA A 620 -4.63 10.54 7.00
N LEU A 621 -4.02 9.40 7.35
CA LEU A 621 -2.73 9.40 8.05
C LEU A 621 -1.65 10.09 7.21
N GLU A 622 -1.56 9.78 5.92
CA GLU A 622 -0.59 10.37 4.99
C GLU A 622 -0.79 11.88 4.79
N ALA A 623 -2.04 12.36 4.84
CA ALA A 623 -2.37 13.78 4.79
C ALA A 623 -2.15 14.51 6.13
N SER A 624 -2.10 13.77 7.24
CA SER A 624 -1.97 14.33 8.60
C SER A 624 -0.55 14.84 8.91
N PRO A 625 -0.38 15.67 9.96
CA PRO A 625 0.94 16.01 10.51
C PRO A 625 1.67 14.80 11.14
N HIS A 626 0.97 13.67 11.35
CA HIS A 626 1.49 12.49 12.05
C HIS A 626 2.23 11.51 11.13
N ARG A 627 2.14 11.69 9.80
CA ARG A 627 2.57 10.72 8.78
C ARG A 627 4.02 10.22 8.91
N GLU A 628 4.95 11.08 9.33
CA GLU A 628 6.39 10.75 9.38
C GLU A 628 6.79 10.03 10.68
N ASN A 629 5.96 10.12 11.73
CA ASN A 629 6.25 9.61 13.08
C ASN A 629 5.28 8.50 13.51
N THR A 630 4.58 7.85 12.56
CA THR A 630 3.58 6.83 12.89
C THR A 630 4.02 5.45 12.42
N ILE A 631 4.10 4.51 13.36
CA ILE A 631 4.20 3.08 13.08
C ILE A 631 2.84 2.58 12.62
N ILE A 632 2.80 1.83 11.53
CA ILE A 632 1.59 1.17 11.04
C ILE A 632 1.76 -0.33 11.23
N VAL A 633 0.79 -0.96 11.88
CA VAL A 633 0.67 -2.41 11.96
C VAL A 633 -0.67 -2.81 11.36
N LEU A 634 -0.65 -3.64 10.32
CA LEU A 634 -1.85 -4.27 9.78
C LEU A 634 -1.76 -5.77 10.05
N TRP A 635 -2.80 -6.33 10.67
CA TRP A 635 -2.88 -7.76 10.96
C TRP A 635 -4.30 -8.28 10.80
N SER A 636 -4.44 -9.57 10.50
CA SER A 636 -5.70 -10.31 10.64
C SER A 636 -5.68 -11.18 11.89
N ASP A 637 -6.82 -11.35 12.56
CA ASP A 637 -6.88 -12.18 13.76
C ASP A 637 -6.76 -13.67 13.47
N HIS A 638 -7.21 -14.12 12.31
CA HIS A 638 -6.98 -15.47 11.79
C HIS A 638 -7.42 -15.54 10.32
N GLY A 639 -7.04 -16.62 9.64
CA GLY A 639 -7.48 -16.89 8.29
C GLY A 639 -8.89 -17.48 8.20
N GLN A 640 -9.23 -18.04 7.05
CA GLN A 640 -10.55 -18.54 6.71
C GLN A 640 -10.48 -19.58 5.58
N HIS A 641 -11.17 -20.72 5.76
CA HIS A 641 -11.46 -21.66 4.68
C HIS A 641 -12.73 -21.25 3.93
N LEU A 642 -12.68 -21.41 2.62
CA LEU A 642 -13.76 -21.22 1.66
C LEU A 642 -13.97 -22.49 0.84
N GLY A 643 -13.70 -23.65 1.43
CA GLY A 643 -13.85 -24.98 0.85
C GLY A 643 -12.61 -25.85 0.99
N GLU A 644 -11.42 -25.27 1.09
CA GLU A 644 -10.13 -25.98 1.27
C GLU A 644 -10.24 -27.04 2.36
N LYS A 645 -9.63 -28.21 2.13
CA LYS A 645 -9.76 -29.40 2.98
C LYS A 645 -11.21 -29.81 3.28
N LYS A 646 -12.12 -29.63 2.31
CA LYS A 646 -13.58 -29.81 2.49
C LYS A 646 -14.09 -29.16 3.79
N HIS A 647 -13.49 -28.04 4.19
CA HIS A 647 -13.79 -27.32 5.43
C HIS A 647 -14.22 -25.90 5.11
N TRP A 648 -14.93 -25.27 6.06
CA TRP A 648 -15.43 -23.91 5.93
C TRP A 648 -15.21 -23.15 7.23
N ARG A 649 -15.17 -21.82 7.12
CA ARG A 649 -14.91 -20.91 8.24
C ARG A 649 -13.45 -21.05 8.71
N LYS A 650 -13.18 -20.60 9.93
CA LYS A 650 -11.94 -20.78 10.68
C LYS A 650 -11.97 -22.11 11.45
N GLN A 651 -11.33 -22.17 12.63
CA GLN A 651 -11.48 -23.28 13.58
C GLN A 651 -10.81 -24.59 13.16
N SER A 652 -9.71 -24.52 12.43
CA SER A 652 -8.84 -25.67 12.14
C SER A 652 -7.39 -25.38 12.55
N LEU A 653 -6.53 -26.38 12.38
CA LEU A 653 -5.08 -26.29 12.57
C LEU A 653 -4.31 -26.20 11.25
N TRP A 654 -5.02 -26.20 10.12
CA TRP A 654 -4.46 -26.14 8.78
C TRP A 654 -4.04 -24.71 8.41
N GLU A 655 -3.24 -24.59 7.35
CA GLU A 655 -2.66 -23.33 6.90
C GLU A 655 -3.72 -22.22 6.76
N GLU A 656 -4.82 -22.48 6.06
CA GLU A 656 -5.80 -21.47 5.67
C GLU A 656 -6.52 -20.82 6.85
N SER A 657 -6.65 -21.53 7.98
CA SER A 657 -7.22 -20.97 9.21
C SER A 657 -6.22 -20.17 10.03
N THR A 658 -4.93 -20.46 9.90
CA THR A 658 -3.90 -19.93 10.81
C THR A 658 -3.06 -18.84 10.17
N ARG A 659 -2.75 -18.93 8.88
CA ARG A 659 -1.96 -17.95 8.14
C ARG A 659 -2.76 -16.67 7.95
N VAL A 660 -2.09 -15.54 8.14
CA VAL A 660 -2.70 -14.20 8.12
C VAL A 660 -1.80 -13.18 7.45
N PRO A 661 -2.35 -12.12 6.84
CA PRO A 661 -1.57 -10.95 6.51
C PRO A 661 -1.05 -10.28 7.78
N LEU A 662 0.25 -10.00 7.81
CA LEU A 662 0.92 -9.21 8.83
C LEU A 662 1.92 -8.24 8.18
N PHE A 663 1.75 -6.95 8.45
CA PHE A 663 2.56 -5.90 7.87
C PHE A 663 2.98 -4.89 8.92
N PHE A 664 4.23 -4.41 8.79
CA PHE A 664 4.77 -3.31 9.58
C PHE A 664 5.36 -2.22 8.67
N LYS A 665 5.03 -0.96 8.98
CA LYS A 665 5.80 0.22 8.58
C LYS A 665 6.25 0.90 9.86
N ALA A 666 7.55 0.94 10.11
CA ALA A 666 8.14 1.62 11.26
C ALA A 666 9.17 2.67 10.78
N PRO A 667 8.91 3.98 10.97
CA PRO A 667 9.82 5.04 10.53
C PRO A 667 11.26 4.82 11.01
N GLY A 668 12.23 4.95 10.10
CA GLY A 668 13.65 4.74 10.39
C GLY A 668 14.06 3.29 10.70
N THR A 669 13.14 2.33 10.62
CA THR A 669 13.42 0.90 10.89
C THR A 669 13.15 0.02 9.68
N THR A 670 11.92 0.07 9.13
CA THR A 670 11.54 -0.79 8.00
C THR A 670 11.99 -0.21 6.67
N SER A 671 12.45 -1.08 5.77
CA SER A 671 12.69 -0.72 4.37
C SER A 671 11.42 -0.93 3.52
N PRO A 672 11.09 -0.01 2.59
CA PRO A 672 9.91 -0.15 1.74
C PRO A 672 10.02 -1.35 0.80
N ALA A 673 8.86 -1.87 0.38
CA ALA A 673 8.72 -2.97 -0.56
C ALA A 673 9.49 -4.24 -0.17
N THR A 674 9.58 -4.54 1.13
CA THR A 674 10.27 -5.73 1.63
C THR A 674 9.28 -6.82 2.03
N LYS A 675 9.66 -8.08 1.78
CA LYS A 675 8.94 -9.26 2.26
C LYS A 675 9.87 -10.09 3.13
N SER A 676 9.39 -10.56 4.28
CA SER A 676 10.09 -11.57 5.07
C SER A 676 9.36 -12.91 4.97
N PRO A 677 10.04 -13.99 4.55
CA PRO A 677 9.44 -15.33 4.46
C PRO A 677 9.50 -16.11 5.78
N GLN A 678 10.13 -15.55 6.81
CA GLN A 678 10.26 -16.21 8.11
C GLN A 678 8.90 -16.43 8.76
N VAL A 679 8.76 -17.59 9.41
CA VAL A 679 7.56 -17.93 10.18
C VAL A 679 7.47 -17.05 11.42
N VAL A 680 6.36 -16.33 11.56
CA VAL A 680 6.14 -15.37 12.66
C VAL A 680 4.77 -15.54 13.30
N SER A 681 4.65 -15.22 14.59
CA SER A 681 3.41 -15.30 15.33
C SER A 681 2.80 -13.92 15.50
N LEU A 682 1.46 -13.83 15.56
CA LEU A 682 0.79 -12.61 16.04
C LEU A 682 1.22 -12.24 17.49
N LEU A 683 1.67 -13.21 18.29
CA LEU A 683 2.22 -12.93 19.64
C LEU A 683 3.48 -12.07 19.60
N ASP A 684 4.20 -12.07 18.48
CA ASP A 684 5.45 -11.32 18.28
C ASP A 684 5.18 -9.81 18.16
N ILE A 685 3.93 -9.40 17.89
CA ILE A 685 3.54 -7.98 17.71
C ILE A 685 3.72 -7.17 19.00
N TYR A 686 3.29 -7.70 20.15
CA TYR A 686 3.37 -6.99 21.43
C TYR A 686 4.83 -6.65 21.80
N PRO A 687 5.77 -7.61 21.92
CA PRO A 687 7.16 -7.27 22.22
C PRO A 687 7.80 -6.37 21.17
N THR A 688 7.43 -6.51 19.88
CA THR A 688 7.91 -5.63 18.81
C THR A 688 7.51 -4.17 19.03
N LEU A 689 6.23 -3.92 19.35
CA LEU A 689 5.74 -2.56 19.60
C LEU A 689 6.32 -1.96 20.89
N VAL A 690 6.54 -2.77 21.93
CA VAL A 690 7.23 -2.33 23.14
C VAL A 690 8.65 -1.85 22.81
N GLU A 691 9.38 -2.60 21.99
CA GLU A 691 10.75 -2.24 21.61
C GLU A 691 10.80 -1.03 20.66
N LEU A 692 9.94 -0.98 19.63
CA LEU A 692 9.87 0.14 18.68
C LEU A 692 9.49 1.48 19.34
N CYS A 693 8.67 1.43 20.39
CA CYS A 693 8.20 2.61 21.11
C CYS A 693 9.03 2.95 22.36
N ASP A 694 10.13 2.23 22.61
CA ASP A 694 10.98 2.38 23.79
C ASP A 694 10.18 2.34 25.11
N LEU A 695 9.32 1.33 25.25
CA LEU A 695 8.50 1.11 26.42
C LEU A 695 9.13 0.09 27.39
N PRO A 696 8.79 0.14 28.70
CA PRO A 696 9.24 -0.86 29.65
C PRO A 696 8.81 -2.28 29.23
N GLN A 697 9.72 -3.25 29.34
CA GLN A 697 9.42 -4.63 28.97
C GLN A 697 8.26 -5.20 29.79
N ALA A 698 7.30 -5.86 29.12
CA ALA A 698 6.19 -6.53 29.78
C ALA A 698 6.62 -7.92 30.28
N PRO A 699 6.21 -8.35 31.49
CA PRO A 699 6.88 -9.45 32.21
C PRO A 699 6.60 -10.86 31.70
N LYS A 700 5.54 -11.10 30.93
CA LYS A 700 5.05 -12.46 30.61
C LYS A 700 4.82 -12.71 29.11
N LEU A 701 5.53 -12.04 28.20
CA LEU A 701 5.26 -12.19 26.77
C LEU A 701 5.76 -13.56 26.25
N ASP A 702 4.88 -14.29 25.55
CA ASP A 702 5.19 -15.58 24.91
C ASP A 702 5.75 -15.43 23.48
N GLY A 703 5.64 -14.22 22.90
CA GLY A 703 6.21 -13.89 21.59
C GLY A 703 7.62 -13.30 21.68
N GLU A 704 8.27 -13.19 20.53
CA GLU A 704 9.60 -12.59 20.37
C GLU A 704 9.50 -11.31 19.54
N SER A 705 10.37 -10.33 19.78
CA SER A 705 10.36 -9.11 18.95
C SER A 705 10.77 -9.39 17.50
N LEU A 706 10.00 -8.86 16.56
CA LEU A 706 10.29 -8.87 15.13
C LEU A 706 11.29 -7.80 14.72
N LEU A 707 11.79 -6.96 15.64
CA LEU A 707 12.72 -5.88 15.28
C LEU A 707 13.93 -6.34 14.44
N PRO A 708 14.56 -7.50 14.72
CA PRO A 708 15.61 -8.02 13.85
C PRO A 708 15.15 -8.22 12.40
N LEU A 709 13.94 -8.78 12.20
CA LEU A 709 13.35 -9.02 10.88
C LEU A 709 12.86 -7.73 10.20
N LEU A 710 12.46 -6.71 10.98
CA LEU A 710 12.12 -5.40 10.43
C LEU A 710 13.34 -4.63 9.92
N LYS A 711 14.51 -4.84 10.55
CA LYS A 711 15.80 -4.26 10.13
C LYS A 711 16.43 -5.04 8.97
N ASP A 712 16.36 -6.36 9.04
CA ASP A 712 16.85 -7.27 8.00
C ASP A 712 15.80 -8.36 7.74
N PRO A 713 14.95 -8.18 6.71
CA PRO A 713 13.90 -9.15 6.35
C PRO A 713 14.42 -10.55 5.99
N SER A 714 15.73 -10.69 5.72
CA SER A 714 16.40 -11.95 5.40
C SER A 714 16.99 -12.67 6.62
N ALA A 715 17.01 -12.03 7.80
CA ALA A 715 17.49 -12.65 9.02
C ALA A 715 16.74 -13.95 9.31
N SER A 716 17.46 -14.96 9.81
CA SER A 716 16.87 -16.26 10.12
C SER A 716 16.18 -16.23 11.49
N ARG A 717 15.07 -16.96 11.59
CA ARG A 717 14.43 -17.26 12.86
C ARG A 717 14.37 -18.77 13.05
N GLU A 718 14.85 -19.23 14.20
CA GLU A 718 14.90 -20.66 14.54
C GLU A 718 13.64 -21.14 15.28
N THR A 719 12.91 -20.22 15.93
CA THR A 719 11.71 -20.52 16.71
C THR A 719 10.50 -20.72 15.77
N PRO A 720 9.90 -21.92 15.71
CA PRO A 720 8.67 -22.15 14.97
C PRO A 720 7.48 -21.54 15.71
N VAL A 721 6.36 -21.41 15.01
CA VAL A 721 5.12 -20.90 15.59
C VAL A 721 4.26 -22.05 16.07
N LEU A 722 3.77 -21.94 17.31
CA LEU A 722 2.77 -22.84 17.88
C LEU A 722 1.38 -22.25 17.65
N GLN A 723 0.46 -23.08 17.13
CA GLN A 723 -0.96 -22.78 17.06
C GLN A 723 -1.75 -23.84 17.83
N SER A 724 -2.95 -23.48 18.28
CA SER A 724 -3.87 -24.41 18.94
C SER A 724 -5.29 -24.33 18.40
N TRP A 725 -6.04 -25.42 18.53
CA TRP A 725 -7.48 -25.43 18.29
C TRP A 725 -8.18 -26.29 19.34
N TYR A 726 -8.89 -25.63 20.26
CA TYR A 726 -9.28 -26.21 21.54
C TYR A 726 -8.08 -26.76 22.33
N TYR A 727 -8.34 -27.30 23.51
CA TYR A 727 -7.31 -27.75 24.43
C TYR A 727 -6.60 -29.03 23.95
N GLY A 728 -5.28 -29.00 23.82
CA GLY A 728 -4.49 -30.20 23.55
C GLY A 728 -4.40 -30.61 22.07
N ASN A 729 -4.98 -29.85 21.14
CA ASN A 729 -4.64 -30.00 19.72
C ASN A 729 -3.74 -28.84 19.30
N TYR A 730 -2.61 -29.16 18.68
CA TYR A 730 -1.57 -28.20 18.37
C TYR A 730 -1.06 -28.38 16.95
N ALA A 731 -0.71 -27.28 16.31
CA ALA A 731 0.14 -27.26 15.14
C ALA A 731 1.45 -26.55 15.49
N VAL A 732 2.56 -27.03 14.93
CA VAL A 732 3.86 -26.38 14.97
C VAL A 732 4.26 -26.11 13.52
N ARG A 733 4.39 -24.83 13.19
CA ARG A 733 4.77 -24.36 11.86
C ARG A 733 6.19 -23.81 11.90
N SER A 734 7.13 -24.50 11.25
CA SER A 734 8.46 -23.96 10.92
C SER A 734 8.39 -23.20 9.59
N ASN A 735 9.52 -22.79 8.98
CA ASN A 735 9.47 -22.16 7.66
C ASN A 735 8.91 -23.10 6.58
N ASP A 736 9.34 -24.37 6.59
CA ASP A 736 9.04 -25.33 5.51
C ASP A 736 7.98 -26.37 5.87
N TRP A 737 7.78 -26.65 7.16
CA TRP A 737 6.94 -27.75 7.61
C TRP A 737 5.81 -27.30 8.52
N ARG A 738 4.67 -27.99 8.44
CA ARG A 738 3.64 -28.00 9.47
C ARG A 738 3.51 -29.40 10.03
N TYR A 739 3.58 -29.49 11.35
CA TYR A 739 3.29 -30.71 12.09
C TYR A 739 2.09 -30.47 13.00
N ILE A 740 1.09 -31.33 12.91
CA ILE A 740 -0.12 -31.28 13.74
C ILE A 740 -0.11 -32.49 14.66
N GLN A 741 -0.32 -32.25 15.95
CA GLN A 741 -0.56 -33.30 16.94
C GLN A 741 -1.91 -33.05 17.61
N TYR A 742 -2.79 -34.03 17.53
CA TYR A 742 -4.06 -34.03 18.21
C TYR A 742 -3.94 -34.64 19.61
N ARG A 743 -4.88 -34.26 20.49
CA ARG A 743 -4.92 -34.75 21.88
C ARG A 743 -5.13 -36.27 22.01
N ASP A 744 -5.64 -36.91 20.96
CA ASP A 744 -5.81 -38.37 20.89
C ASP A 744 -4.53 -39.09 20.45
N GLY A 745 -3.45 -38.35 20.21
CA GLY A 745 -2.15 -38.85 19.77
C GLY A 745 -2.03 -39.05 18.26
N SER A 746 -3.09 -38.77 17.49
CA SER A 746 -2.99 -38.79 16.02
C SER A 746 -2.27 -37.55 15.48
N GLU A 747 -1.68 -37.71 14.29
CA GLU A 747 -0.68 -36.76 13.78
C GLU A 747 -0.90 -36.47 12.29
N GLU A 748 -0.55 -35.25 11.88
CA GLU A 748 -0.41 -34.84 10.47
C GLU A 748 0.95 -34.15 10.24
N LEU A 749 1.53 -34.32 9.05
CA LEU A 749 2.77 -33.64 8.66
C LEU A 749 2.73 -33.21 7.19
N TYR A 750 3.07 -31.95 6.91
CA TYR A 750 3.04 -31.35 5.58
C TYR A 750 4.34 -30.62 5.23
N ASP A 751 4.83 -30.84 3.99
CA ASP A 751 5.98 -30.12 3.39
C ASP A 751 5.46 -28.99 2.49
N HIS A 752 5.42 -27.76 3.00
CA HIS A 752 4.83 -26.61 2.29
C HIS A 752 5.60 -26.19 1.04
N ARG A 753 6.83 -26.68 0.84
CA ARG A 753 7.60 -26.42 -0.39
C ARG A 753 7.05 -27.20 -1.59
N LYS A 754 6.35 -28.31 -1.32
CA LYS A 754 5.85 -29.25 -2.33
C LYS A 754 4.33 -29.33 -2.34
N ASP A 755 3.73 -29.21 -1.16
CA ASP A 755 2.30 -29.37 -0.93
C ASP A 755 1.79 -28.20 -0.08
N PRO A 756 1.72 -26.99 -0.64
CA PRO A 756 1.25 -25.80 0.09
C PRO A 756 -0.23 -25.88 0.47
N GLY A 757 -1.02 -26.75 -0.18
CA GLY A 757 -2.43 -27.00 0.14
C GLY A 757 -2.64 -28.13 1.15
N GLU A 758 -1.55 -28.70 1.69
CA GLU A 758 -1.57 -29.74 2.73
C GLU A 758 -2.40 -30.99 2.33
N HIS A 759 -2.43 -31.35 1.04
CA HIS A 759 -3.26 -32.44 0.52
C HIS A 759 -2.77 -33.85 0.87
N HIS A 760 -1.51 -34.03 1.27
CA HIS A 760 -0.95 -35.34 1.56
C HIS A 760 -0.25 -35.40 2.93
N ASN A 761 -0.84 -36.17 3.84
CA ASN A 761 -0.32 -36.37 5.19
C ASN A 761 0.89 -37.31 5.21
N LEU A 762 2.07 -36.78 5.54
CA LEU A 762 3.33 -37.50 5.60
C LEU A 762 3.63 -38.14 6.97
N ALA A 763 2.74 -38.02 7.96
CA ALA A 763 3.03 -38.43 9.34
C ALA A 763 3.36 -39.93 9.50
N GLN A 764 2.80 -40.78 8.63
CA GLN A 764 3.04 -42.23 8.64
C GLN A 764 4.30 -42.66 7.86
N ASP A 765 4.97 -41.72 7.19
CA ASP A 765 6.17 -42.02 6.42
C ASP A 765 7.43 -41.93 7.30
N SER A 766 8.04 -43.10 7.51
CA SER A 766 9.24 -43.28 8.34
C SER A 766 10.41 -42.35 7.95
N ARG A 767 10.48 -41.86 6.70
CA ARG A 767 11.52 -40.94 6.22
C ARG A 767 11.51 -39.60 6.96
N TYR A 768 10.36 -39.16 7.47
CA TYR A 768 10.18 -37.84 8.08
C TYR A 768 10.10 -37.85 9.61
N THR A 769 10.34 -39.00 10.25
CA THR A 769 10.32 -39.16 11.71
C THR A 769 11.23 -38.18 12.45
N HIS A 770 12.38 -37.82 11.88
CA HIS A 770 13.28 -36.82 12.44
C HIS A 770 12.67 -35.40 12.45
N ILE A 771 11.93 -35.02 11.41
CA ILE A 771 11.21 -33.74 11.33
C ILE A 771 10.11 -33.69 12.39
N ILE A 772 9.34 -34.77 12.54
CA ILE A 772 8.31 -34.90 13.59
C ILE A 772 8.94 -34.70 14.97
N ALA A 773 10.05 -35.41 15.25
CA ALA A 773 10.74 -35.30 16.53
C ALA A 773 11.30 -33.89 16.81
N GLU A 774 11.66 -33.12 15.78
CA GLU A 774 12.06 -31.72 15.92
C GLU A 774 10.88 -30.82 16.28
N HIS A 775 9.73 -31.00 15.64
CA HIS A 775 8.53 -30.20 15.88
C HIS A 775 7.85 -30.54 17.21
N GLN A 776 7.85 -31.82 17.62
CA GLN A 776 7.28 -32.27 18.90
C GLN A 776 7.93 -31.60 20.12
N LYS A 777 9.16 -31.11 20.02
CA LYS A 777 9.85 -30.36 21.10
C LYS A 777 9.10 -29.09 21.50
N TRP A 778 8.33 -28.51 20.57
CA TRP A 778 7.60 -27.26 20.74
C TRP A 778 6.16 -27.46 21.25
N ILE A 779 5.70 -28.71 21.33
CA ILE A 779 4.37 -29.02 21.87
C ILE A 779 4.39 -28.88 23.40
N PRO A 780 3.45 -28.11 23.99
CA PRO A 780 3.37 -27.97 25.44
C PRO A 780 3.07 -29.31 26.13
N LYS A 781 3.96 -29.77 27.02
CA LYS A 781 3.74 -31.00 27.80
C LYS A 781 2.61 -30.88 28.83
N ASN A 782 2.42 -29.67 29.38
CA ASN A 782 1.43 -29.36 30.41
C ASN A 782 0.70 -28.05 30.05
N GLY A 783 -0.03 -28.05 28.94
CA GLY A 783 -0.85 -26.88 28.57
C GLY A 783 -1.90 -26.56 29.65
N ALA A 784 -2.16 -25.28 29.87
CA ALA A 784 -3.20 -24.80 30.76
C ALA A 784 -4.56 -25.37 30.35
N LEU A 785 -5.32 -25.88 31.32
CA LEU A 785 -6.69 -26.33 31.09
C LEU A 785 -7.56 -25.14 30.62
N PRO A 786 -8.66 -25.41 29.88
CA PRO A 786 -9.62 -24.37 29.54
C PRO A 786 -10.06 -23.61 30.78
N ALA A 787 -10.03 -22.28 30.71
CA ALA A 787 -10.34 -21.42 31.84
C ALA A 787 -11.66 -21.84 32.53
N GLY A 788 -11.61 -21.93 33.86
CA GLY A 788 -12.74 -22.40 34.67
C GLY A 788 -12.93 -23.92 34.73
N SER A 789 -11.96 -24.71 34.24
CA SER A 789 -11.96 -26.16 34.34
C SER A 789 -10.82 -26.65 35.24
N ASP A 790 -11.12 -27.59 36.14
CA ASP A 790 -10.12 -28.26 36.99
C ASP A 790 -9.64 -29.59 36.39
N SER A 791 -10.35 -30.10 35.38
CA SER A 791 -9.99 -31.30 34.63
C SER A 791 -10.50 -31.21 33.19
N TRP A 792 -9.85 -31.93 32.28
CA TRP A 792 -10.34 -32.10 30.91
C TRP A 792 -11.52 -33.10 30.87
N LYS A 793 -12.58 -32.79 30.12
CA LYS A 793 -13.83 -33.60 30.06
C LYS A 793 -14.36 -33.85 28.64
N GLY A 794 -13.54 -33.61 27.61
CA GLY A 794 -13.97 -33.67 26.22
C GLY A 794 -14.73 -32.41 25.77
N ASP A 795 -14.69 -32.13 24.48
CA ASP A 795 -15.51 -31.12 23.82
C ASP A 795 -16.39 -31.72 22.73
N LYS A 796 -16.93 -30.87 21.85
CA LYS A 796 -17.86 -31.29 20.79
C LYS A 796 -17.19 -32.17 19.73
N LEU A 797 -15.88 -32.04 19.54
CA LEU A 797 -15.13 -32.82 18.56
C LEU A 797 -15.02 -34.27 19.05
N ASP A 798 -14.72 -34.46 20.33
CA ASP A 798 -14.62 -35.77 20.96
C ASP A 798 -15.97 -36.50 20.91
N ARG A 799 -17.05 -35.83 21.34
CA ARG A 799 -18.41 -36.40 21.32
C ARG A 799 -18.87 -36.83 19.93
N ARG A 800 -18.52 -36.06 18.89
CA ARG A 800 -18.83 -36.42 17.50
C ARG A 800 -18.12 -37.71 17.08
N ILE A 801 -16.85 -37.86 17.47
CA ILE A 801 -16.08 -39.06 17.17
C ILE A 801 -16.65 -40.27 17.91
N GLU A 802 -17.04 -40.11 19.16
CA GLU A 802 -17.74 -41.14 19.95
C GLU A 802 -19.04 -41.56 19.25
N GLU A 803 -19.90 -40.61 18.87
CA GLU A 803 -21.14 -40.86 18.14
C GLU A 803 -20.93 -41.60 16.81
N TRP A 804 -19.88 -41.24 16.05
CA TRP A 804 -19.52 -41.93 14.81
C TRP A 804 -19.11 -43.37 15.04
N LYS A 805 -18.31 -43.63 16.07
CA LYS A 805 -17.84 -44.97 16.42
C LYS A 805 -18.97 -45.84 16.96
N GLU A 806 -19.81 -45.30 17.84
CA GLU A 806 -20.91 -46.05 18.47
C GLU A 806 -21.99 -46.47 17.46
N ASN A 807 -22.27 -45.61 16.48
CA ASN A 807 -23.36 -45.83 15.51
C ASN A 807 -22.89 -46.27 14.12
N ASP A 808 -21.59 -46.51 13.91
CA ASP A 808 -20.97 -46.72 12.59
C ASP A 808 -21.43 -45.67 11.56
N SER A 809 -21.38 -44.40 11.97
CA SER A 809 -22.06 -43.30 11.29
C SER A 809 -21.14 -42.23 10.69
N LEU A 810 -19.85 -42.56 10.48
CA LEU A 810 -18.91 -41.67 9.79
C LEU A 810 -19.42 -41.36 8.37
N PRO A 811 -19.66 -40.08 8.01
CA PRO A 811 -20.15 -39.72 6.68
C PRO A 811 -19.23 -40.20 5.57
N ASP A 812 -19.80 -40.69 4.46
CA ASP A 812 -19.01 -41.25 3.34
C ASP A 812 -18.02 -40.24 2.73
N TRP A 813 -18.36 -38.95 2.71
CA TRP A 813 -17.47 -37.90 2.19
C TRP A 813 -16.24 -37.61 3.08
N LEU A 814 -16.26 -38.11 4.32
CA LEU A 814 -15.16 -38.10 5.29
C LEU A 814 -14.41 -39.44 5.36
N LYS A 815 -14.82 -40.46 4.59
CA LYS A 815 -14.03 -41.70 4.47
C LYS A 815 -12.88 -41.43 3.52
#